data_AF-A0A5C0ZR18-F1
#
_entry.id   AF-A0A5C0ZR18-F1
#
_cell.length_a   1.000
_cell.length_b   1.000
_cell.length_c   1.000
_cell.angle_alpha   90.00
_cell.angle_beta   90.00
_cell.angle_gamma   90.00
#
_symmetry.space_group_name_H-M   'P 1'
#
loop_
_entity.id
_entity.type
_entity.pdbx_description
1 polymer ?
#
loop_
_entity_poly.entity_id
_entity_poly.type
_entity_poly.pdbx_seq_one_letter_code
_entity_poly.pdbx_strand_id
1 'polypeptide(L)'
;MLKKLQYLFIISLALTAGCQREPDTLWPEVTKEMKPWTRWWWMGNAVDSANLRSLLQEYQQRGFGGVEIAPIYGAKGYEDQYIEHLSDEWMKRLRFTLQTADSLGMGVDLTNGTGWPFGGPQVDTADAATKLIVGTYKLQGEQPLQEKIRSSDPKQPNAPLISLTAYGPDNKTLLLTDKVDSSGTLHWMADKGTWELYALFLGKTKQQVKRAAPGGEGLTLDHFSKGALDRYLQPYTQALGKERIGIRAFYNDSYEVYGADWTEALFKTFRANRGYDLRYYVRDLLSRDSTEQVARIKSDYRETVAEMLLDNFTKHWTHWAHEQHGITKNQAHGSPGNLLDLYAAVDIPEAETFGSSYFPIPGLRRDSADIRNVDPDPMMLKFASSAAHVTGKNLVSSETFTWLTEHFKTSWAQCKPEVDQVFLAGINHVFYHGTTYSPREVPWPGWLFYASVNFVPANSLWSHLDGMNRYITRVQSILQSGKADNELLIYWPIYDIWHQPKGALRALKVHDIDEWLHPTEFYKQALQLQEEGYSFDFVSDHLLEKLQVQDGNWVTGKESLPYRALLIPKTDKMPVETLERLIHLAENGATLIFQSLPKDVPGAHDLERRRMKLAQVLENIKKMSRQPKVGKGKILVKEILRDGLREVSLPGEALVKTGLRFVRRKVGTDHYYYLVNLTGKRVDEYVTFNGAGASWYILDPLSEKTGRAAIMSKNNRLKVRVQLEPGESWILAGLHKEHQELVDWQYLEKPTASIAIEGKWRLTFKDGGPTIPKARNLDRLMRWTDLQDSAANNFAGKAVYMSTFELPAGFAKEYVLKLDSLFESARIKINGKDAGLIWSLPYKLRLGNLVRPGKNTIEIEVANLMANRIRYMDRRKMKWREYNGSQFVNIDYEPFDASNWKTIPAGLAGPVYIECY
;
A
#
# COMPACT_ATOMS: atom_id res chain seq x y z
N MET A 1 -12.09 87.59 8.38
CA MET A 1 -12.67 87.26 9.71
C MET A 1 -12.33 85.81 10.05
N LEU A 2 -12.29 85.49 11.35
CA LEU A 2 -12.47 84.19 12.04
C LEU A 2 -12.72 82.90 11.22
N LYS A 3 -12.30 81.67 11.61
CA LYS A 3 -11.40 81.13 12.69
C LYS A 3 -11.38 79.57 12.56
N LYS A 4 -10.38 78.87 13.15
CA LYS A 4 -10.29 77.37 13.32
C LYS A 4 -9.98 76.58 12.02
N LEU A 5 -9.33 75.41 11.93
CA LEU A 5 -8.53 74.47 12.78
C LEU A 5 -7.94 73.41 11.78
N GLN A 6 -6.82 72.68 11.95
CA GLN A 6 -5.65 72.69 12.87
C GLN A 6 -4.45 71.94 12.21
N TYR A 7 -3.22 72.26 12.60
CA TYR A 7 -1.88 71.64 12.39
C TYR A 7 -1.58 70.49 11.40
N LEU A 8 -0.55 70.71 10.55
CA LEU A 8 0.48 69.71 10.21
C LEU A 8 1.25 69.29 11.46
N PHE A 9 1.69 68.02 11.55
CA PHE A 9 3.06 67.73 11.98
C PHE A 9 3.58 66.41 11.39
N ILE A 10 4.82 66.44 10.90
CA ILE A 10 5.56 65.26 10.42
C ILE A 10 6.12 64.53 11.64
N ILE A 11 5.84 63.23 11.77
CA ILE A 11 6.59 62.36 12.67
C ILE A 11 7.12 61.18 11.85
N SER A 12 8.45 61.13 11.74
CA SER A 12 9.20 59.98 11.29
C SER A 12 9.04 58.83 12.29
N LEU A 13 8.31 57.77 11.93
CA LEU A 13 8.53 56.45 12.53
C LEU A 13 9.39 55.63 11.58
N ALA A 14 10.52 55.16 12.09
CA ALA A 14 11.32 54.15 11.42
C ALA A 14 10.48 52.87 11.29
N LEU A 15 10.16 52.50 10.04
CA LEU A 15 9.76 51.14 9.72
C LEU A 15 10.97 50.24 9.96
N THR A 16 11.17 49.81 11.20
CA THR A 16 11.82 48.53 11.48
C THR A 16 10.88 47.44 10.97
N ALA A 17 10.83 47.30 9.64
CA ALA A 17 10.42 46.07 8.99
C ALA A 17 11.43 45.02 9.43
N GLY A 18 11.15 44.41 10.58
CA GLY A 18 11.80 43.19 10.98
C GLY A 18 11.41 42.16 9.94
N CYS A 19 12.29 41.95 8.95
CA CYS A 19 12.38 40.68 8.28
C CYS A 19 12.65 39.64 9.37
N GLN A 20 11.57 39.12 9.96
CA GLN A 20 11.56 37.76 10.45
C GLN A 20 11.83 36.91 9.22
N ARG A 21 13.12 36.67 8.98
CA ARG A 21 13.59 35.58 8.14
C ARG A 21 12.81 34.37 8.63
N GLU A 22 11.98 33.79 7.77
CA GLU A 22 11.46 32.47 8.05
C GLU A 22 12.67 31.58 8.37
N PRO A 23 12.61 30.76 9.43
CA PRO A 23 13.73 29.87 9.72
C PRO A 23 13.95 29.01 8.48
N ASP A 24 15.18 29.00 7.94
CA ASP A 24 15.57 28.17 6.80
C ASP A 24 15.47 26.69 7.22
N THR A 25 14.27 26.12 7.18
CA THR A 25 14.02 24.72 7.52
C THR A 25 14.30 23.86 6.29
N LEU A 26 15.08 22.79 6.46
CA LEU A 26 15.30 21.81 5.39
C LEU A 26 14.07 20.92 5.12
N TRP A 27 12.99 21.08 5.90
CA TRP A 27 11.73 20.39 5.66
C TRP A 27 10.93 21.11 4.56
N PRO A 28 10.37 20.39 3.58
CA PRO A 28 9.41 20.94 2.65
C PRO A 28 8.17 21.50 3.35
N GLU A 29 7.52 22.46 2.70
CA GLU A 29 6.19 22.92 3.10
C GLU A 29 5.20 21.75 3.03
N VAL A 30 4.42 21.56 4.10
CA VAL A 30 3.54 20.39 4.27
C VAL A 30 2.20 20.63 3.57
N THR A 31 1.94 19.89 2.49
CA THR A 31 0.61 19.82 1.87
C THR A 31 -0.30 18.82 2.59
N LYS A 32 -1.56 18.72 2.16
CA LYS A 32 -2.52 17.74 2.70
C LYS A 32 -2.28 16.32 2.19
N GLU A 33 -1.70 16.16 1.00
CA GLU A 33 -1.25 14.88 0.46
C GLU A 33 -0.02 14.35 1.21
N MET A 34 0.82 15.25 1.74
CA MET A 34 1.98 14.84 2.56
C MET A 34 1.59 14.29 3.93
N LYS A 35 0.35 14.46 4.40
CA LYS A 35 -0.13 13.86 5.66
C LYS A 35 -0.69 12.45 5.41
N PRO A 36 -0.79 11.55 6.42
CA PRO A 36 -1.56 10.32 6.27
C PRO A 36 -3.04 10.63 6.04
N TRP A 37 -3.70 9.77 5.27
CA TRP A 37 -5.14 9.75 5.07
C TRP A 37 -5.73 8.49 5.72
N THR A 38 -7.04 8.32 5.67
CA THR A 38 -7.72 7.15 6.25
C THR A 38 -8.92 6.75 5.41
N ARG A 39 -9.11 5.45 5.20
CA ARG A 39 -10.37 4.91 4.71
C ARG A 39 -11.42 5.06 5.82
N TRP A 40 -12.49 5.79 5.51
CA TRP A 40 -13.52 6.24 6.42
C TRP A 40 -14.82 5.48 6.16
N TRP A 41 -15.06 4.47 6.98
CA TRP A 41 -16.16 3.53 6.81
C TRP A 41 -17.50 4.17 7.18
N TRP A 42 -18.34 4.42 6.18
CA TRP A 42 -19.70 4.95 6.34
C TRP A 42 -20.69 3.81 6.53
N MET A 43 -20.88 3.42 7.80
CA MET A 43 -21.77 2.34 8.22
C MET A 43 -23.23 2.66 7.84
N GLY A 44 -23.79 1.97 6.86
CA GLY A 44 -25.19 2.12 6.40
C GLY A 44 -25.48 3.47 5.77
N ASN A 45 -24.43 4.24 5.44
CA ASN A 45 -24.49 5.69 5.22
C ASN A 45 -25.26 6.47 6.31
N ALA A 46 -25.36 5.95 7.54
CA ALA A 46 -26.09 6.55 8.64
C ALA A 46 -25.33 7.74 9.23
N VAL A 47 -25.20 8.80 8.44
CA VAL A 47 -24.34 9.95 8.70
C VAL A 47 -25.12 11.26 8.76
N ASP A 48 -24.75 12.12 9.72
CA ASP A 48 -25.37 13.42 9.91
C ASP A 48 -24.34 14.55 9.89
N SER A 49 -24.78 15.76 9.55
CA SER A 49 -23.90 16.92 9.38
C SER A 49 -23.19 17.38 10.66
N ALA A 50 -23.74 17.11 11.85
CA ALA A 50 -23.09 17.51 13.10
C ALA A 50 -21.93 16.56 13.41
N ASN A 51 -22.15 15.25 13.38
CA ASN A 51 -21.11 14.25 13.61
C ASN A 51 -20.06 14.24 12.48
N LEU A 52 -20.46 14.33 11.20
CA LEU A 52 -19.53 14.49 10.07
C LEU A 52 -18.55 15.64 10.28
N ARG A 53 -19.05 16.84 10.65
CA ARG A 53 -18.22 18.00 10.94
C ARG A 53 -17.29 17.77 12.13
N SER A 54 -17.83 17.19 13.21
CA SER A 54 -17.06 16.93 14.42
C SER A 54 -15.92 15.94 14.20
N LEU A 55 -16.16 14.89 13.38
CA LEU A 55 -15.19 13.84 13.10
C LEU A 55 -14.10 14.35 12.16
N LEU A 56 -14.44 15.11 11.10
CA LEU A 56 -13.44 15.77 10.26
C LEU A 56 -12.57 16.74 11.06
N GLN A 57 -13.14 17.51 11.99
CA GLN A 57 -12.37 18.37 12.90
C GLN A 57 -11.42 17.56 13.80
N GLU A 58 -11.87 16.43 14.33
CA GLU A 58 -11.03 15.54 15.15
C GLU A 58 -9.90 14.91 14.32
N TYR A 59 -10.18 14.43 13.10
CA TYR A 59 -9.18 13.88 12.19
C TYR A 59 -8.14 14.93 11.79
N GLN A 60 -8.57 16.16 11.47
CA GLN A 60 -7.68 17.28 11.18
C GLN A 60 -6.77 17.61 12.37
N GLN A 61 -7.32 17.63 13.60
CA GLN A 61 -6.56 17.90 14.83
C GLN A 61 -5.56 16.80 15.19
N ARG A 62 -5.82 15.54 14.79
CA ARG A 62 -4.84 14.45 14.87
C ARG A 62 -3.83 14.46 13.72
N GLY A 63 -3.94 15.36 12.76
CA GLY A 63 -2.97 15.51 11.66
C GLY A 63 -3.26 14.66 10.42
N PHE A 64 -4.48 14.17 10.22
CA PHE A 64 -4.87 13.59 8.93
C PHE A 64 -4.97 14.66 7.83
N GLY A 65 -4.59 14.29 6.61
CA GLY A 65 -4.70 15.14 5.42
C GLY A 65 -6.00 15.01 4.65
N GLY A 66 -6.74 13.93 4.89
CA GLY A 66 -7.96 13.63 4.14
C GLY A 66 -8.56 12.29 4.55
N VAL A 67 -9.70 12.00 3.94
CA VAL A 67 -10.47 10.78 4.14
C VAL A 67 -10.82 10.15 2.80
N GLU A 68 -10.96 8.84 2.75
CA GLU A 68 -11.61 8.14 1.65
C GLU A 68 -12.97 7.64 2.13
N ILE A 69 -14.06 8.16 1.57
CA ILE A 69 -15.40 7.73 1.96
C ILE A 69 -15.64 6.33 1.38
N ALA A 70 -15.86 5.34 2.25
CA ALA A 70 -16.16 3.97 1.91
C ALA A 70 -17.55 3.58 2.45
N PRO A 71 -18.63 3.71 1.65
CA PRO A 71 -19.96 3.24 2.01
C PRO A 71 -19.97 1.73 2.23
N ILE A 72 -20.45 1.28 3.40
CA ILE A 72 -20.57 -0.15 3.73
C ILE A 72 -21.87 -0.44 4.50
N TYR A 73 -22.12 -1.71 4.83
CA TYR A 73 -23.22 -2.20 5.67
C TYR A 73 -23.43 -1.38 6.96
N GLY A 74 -24.68 -1.34 7.42
CA GLY A 74 -25.10 -0.55 8.58
C GLY A 74 -24.85 -1.16 9.96
N ALA A 75 -24.84 -0.27 10.95
CA ALA A 75 -24.82 -0.61 12.37
C ALA A 75 -26.23 -0.96 12.87
N LYS A 76 -26.35 -2.08 13.57
CA LYS A 76 -27.65 -2.65 13.97
C LYS A 76 -28.36 -1.76 14.99
N GLY A 77 -29.67 -1.59 14.80
CA GLY A 77 -30.51 -0.72 15.62
C GLY A 77 -30.52 0.75 15.18
N TYR A 78 -29.94 1.04 14.00
CA TYR A 78 -29.93 2.36 13.35
C TYR A 78 -30.50 2.27 11.91
N GLU A 79 -31.22 1.20 11.58
CA GLU A 79 -31.85 0.98 10.27
C GLU A 79 -32.77 2.12 9.83
N ASP A 80 -33.38 2.84 10.77
CA ASP A 80 -34.21 4.03 10.54
C ASP A 80 -33.42 5.28 10.14
N GLN A 81 -32.10 5.25 10.25
CA GLN A 81 -31.16 6.33 9.92
C GLN A 81 -30.33 6.02 8.67
N TYR A 82 -30.53 4.85 8.05
CA TYR A 82 -29.80 4.43 6.85
C TYR A 82 -30.15 5.35 5.67
N ILE A 83 -29.16 5.62 4.81
CA ILE A 83 -29.33 6.49 3.64
C ILE A 83 -28.95 5.70 2.39
N GLU A 84 -29.89 5.56 1.46
CA GLU A 84 -29.67 4.90 0.17
C GLU A 84 -28.54 5.58 -0.61
N HIS A 85 -27.55 4.80 -1.06
CA HIS A 85 -26.41 5.27 -1.85
C HIS A 85 -26.86 6.01 -3.12
N LEU A 86 -26.15 7.09 -3.48
CA LEU A 86 -26.50 8.02 -4.57
C LEU A 86 -27.87 8.72 -4.50
N SER A 87 -28.69 8.53 -3.45
CA SER A 87 -29.91 9.31 -3.25
C SER A 87 -29.63 10.81 -3.05
N ASP A 88 -30.63 11.67 -3.25
CA ASP A 88 -30.49 13.12 -3.05
C ASP A 88 -29.97 13.49 -1.66
N GLU A 89 -30.43 12.76 -0.62
CA GLU A 89 -29.97 12.96 0.76
C GLU A 89 -28.53 12.47 0.94
N TRP A 90 -28.13 11.33 0.33
CA TRP A 90 -26.73 10.89 0.33
C TRP A 90 -25.82 11.89 -0.38
N MET A 91 -26.21 12.37 -1.56
CA MET A 91 -25.49 13.38 -2.33
C MET A 91 -25.34 14.70 -1.55
N LYS A 92 -26.33 15.07 -0.75
CA LYS A 92 -26.27 16.22 0.18
C LYS A 92 -25.30 15.99 1.33
N ARG A 93 -25.24 14.78 1.92
CA ARG A 93 -24.22 14.43 2.93
C ARG A 93 -22.81 14.39 2.35
N LEU A 94 -22.64 13.87 1.14
CA LEU A 94 -21.38 13.95 0.40
C LEU A 94 -20.96 15.42 0.16
N ARG A 95 -21.82 16.26 -0.43
CA ARG A 95 -21.51 17.69 -0.67
C ARG A 95 -21.17 18.44 0.62
N PHE A 96 -21.89 18.20 1.71
CA PHE A 96 -21.56 18.75 3.03
C PHE A 96 -20.18 18.31 3.55
N THR A 97 -19.84 17.03 3.33
CA THR A 97 -18.55 16.44 3.72
C THR A 97 -17.40 17.07 2.93
N LEU A 98 -17.55 17.18 1.61
CA LEU A 98 -16.59 17.82 0.70
C LEU A 98 -16.32 19.28 1.11
N GLN A 99 -17.39 20.08 1.31
CA GLN A 99 -17.28 21.47 1.75
C GLN A 99 -16.63 21.61 3.14
N THR A 100 -16.96 20.72 4.08
CA THR A 100 -16.40 20.75 5.43
C THR A 100 -14.93 20.35 5.42
N ALA A 101 -14.55 19.31 4.68
CA ALA A 101 -13.17 18.88 4.52
C ALA A 101 -12.31 19.98 3.87
N ASP A 102 -12.80 20.61 2.79
CA ASP A 102 -12.10 21.72 2.13
C ASP A 102 -11.88 22.91 3.08
N SER A 103 -12.90 23.29 3.87
CA SER A 103 -12.78 24.34 4.90
C SER A 103 -11.77 24.04 6.02
N LEU A 104 -11.35 22.77 6.16
CA LEU A 104 -10.35 22.28 7.11
C LEU A 104 -8.98 22.04 6.46
N GLY A 105 -8.83 22.32 5.16
CA GLY A 105 -7.62 22.03 4.38
C GLY A 105 -7.40 20.53 4.13
N MET A 106 -8.46 19.73 4.18
CA MET A 106 -8.42 18.28 3.94
C MET A 106 -8.78 17.93 2.49
N GLY A 107 -8.49 16.70 2.08
CA GLY A 107 -8.98 16.12 0.84
C GLY A 107 -10.00 15.00 1.08
N VAL A 108 -10.74 14.64 0.04
CA VAL A 108 -11.73 13.55 0.08
C VAL A 108 -11.59 12.71 -1.19
N ASP A 109 -11.33 11.42 -1.00
CA ASP A 109 -11.49 10.40 -2.03
C ASP A 109 -12.81 9.65 -1.79
N LEU A 110 -13.30 8.92 -2.79
CA LEU A 110 -14.57 8.18 -2.73
C LEU A 110 -14.41 6.80 -3.37
N THR A 111 -14.73 5.73 -2.63
CA THR A 111 -14.94 4.40 -3.22
C THR A 111 -16.03 4.49 -4.28
N ASN A 112 -15.73 4.11 -5.53
CA ASN A 112 -16.65 4.26 -6.65
C ASN A 112 -17.68 3.11 -6.70
N GLY A 113 -18.38 2.93 -5.58
CA GLY A 113 -19.16 1.75 -5.23
C GLY A 113 -19.69 1.86 -3.81
N THR A 114 -20.26 0.76 -3.32
CA THR A 114 -20.37 0.49 -1.88
C THR A 114 -19.71 -0.87 -1.65
N GLY A 115 -19.00 -1.05 -0.53
CA GLY A 115 -18.18 -2.26 -0.35
C GLY A 115 -17.28 -2.52 -1.57
N TRP A 116 -17.17 -3.80 -1.97
CA TRP A 116 -16.36 -4.22 -3.12
C TRP A 116 -16.73 -5.63 -3.61
N PRO A 117 -16.38 -6.04 -4.85
CA PRO A 117 -15.91 -5.22 -5.98
C PRO A 117 -17.03 -4.33 -6.55
N PHE A 118 -16.76 -3.60 -7.65
CA PHE A 118 -17.79 -2.81 -8.34
C PHE A 118 -19.04 -3.65 -8.65
N GLY A 119 -20.19 -3.10 -8.31
CA GLY A 119 -21.49 -3.73 -8.45
C GLY A 119 -22.57 -2.93 -7.72
N GLY A 120 -23.82 -3.36 -7.84
CA GLY A 120 -24.96 -2.69 -7.20
C GLY A 120 -26.28 -2.97 -7.92
N PRO A 121 -27.39 -2.30 -7.54
CA PRO A 121 -28.71 -2.56 -8.08
C PRO A 121 -28.83 -2.18 -9.57
N GLN A 122 -27.94 -1.35 -10.10
CA GLN A 122 -27.85 -0.99 -11.52
C GLN A 122 -27.19 -2.08 -12.39
N VAL A 123 -26.54 -3.09 -11.80
CA VAL A 123 -25.92 -4.19 -12.54
C VAL A 123 -26.95 -5.29 -12.75
N ASP A 124 -27.50 -5.35 -13.96
CA ASP A 124 -28.44 -6.41 -14.34
C ASP A 124 -27.73 -7.76 -14.57
N THR A 125 -28.49 -8.80 -14.92
CA THR A 125 -27.92 -10.12 -15.17
C THR A 125 -27.06 -10.18 -16.45
N ALA A 126 -27.28 -9.30 -17.43
CA ALA A 126 -26.46 -9.23 -18.65
C ALA A 126 -25.08 -8.60 -18.37
N ASP A 127 -25.03 -7.59 -17.49
CA ASP A 127 -23.81 -6.89 -17.06
C ASP A 127 -23.06 -7.53 -15.89
N ALA A 128 -23.69 -8.46 -15.18
CA ALA A 128 -23.06 -9.17 -14.08
C ALA A 128 -21.84 -10.00 -14.50
N ALA A 129 -20.90 -10.17 -13.58
CA ALA A 129 -19.66 -10.92 -13.73
C ALA A 129 -19.88 -12.30 -14.37
N THR A 130 -19.13 -12.57 -15.43
CA THR A 130 -19.36 -13.67 -16.35
C THR A 130 -18.35 -14.82 -16.15
N LYS A 131 -18.81 -16.06 -16.29
CA LYS A 131 -18.01 -17.28 -16.13
C LYS A 131 -18.25 -18.26 -17.28
N LEU A 132 -17.29 -19.13 -17.53
CA LEU A 132 -17.44 -20.24 -18.46
C LEU A 132 -18.13 -21.44 -17.77
N ILE A 133 -19.23 -21.93 -18.35
CA ILE A 133 -19.82 -23.21 -17.97
C ILE A 133 -19.48 -24.24 -19.05
N VAL A 134 -19.04 -25.43 -18.65
CA VAL A 134 -18.59 -26.49 -19.55
C VAL A 134 -19.49 -27.71 -19.42
N GLY A 135 -20.04 -28.19 -20.53
CA GLY A 135 -20.58 -29.54 -20.69
C GLY A 135 -19.67 -30.37 -21.59
N THR A 136 -19.48 -31.65 -21.25
CA THR A 136 -18.69 -32.59 -22.07
C THR A 136 -19.53 -33.81 -22.40
N TYR A 137 -19.54 -34.22 -23.67
CA TYR A 137 -20.28 -35.37 -24.16
C TYR A 137 -19.35 -36.32 -24.91
N LYS A 138 -19.69 -37.62 -24.92
CA LYS A 138 -19.00 -38.63 -25.72
C LYS A 138 -19.98 -39.24 -26.71
N LEU A 139 -19.58 -39.29 -27.97
CA LEU A 139 -20.40 -39.81 -29.07
C LEU A 139 -19.60 -40.87 -29.82
N GLN A 140 -20.21 -42.02 -30.07
CA GLN A 140 -19.67 -42.97 -31.05
C GLN A 140 -20.17 -42.59 -32.44
N GLY A 141 -19.29 -42.72 -33.43
CA GLY A 141 -19.58 -42.44 -34.83
C GLY A 141 -20.77 -43.21 -35.37
N GLU A 142 -21.34 -42.70 -36.46
CA GLU A 142 -22.50 -43.28 -37.14
C GLU A 142 -23.78 -43.30 -36.28
N GLN A 143 -23.79 -42.56 -35.16
CA GLN A 143 -24.95 -42.34 -34.28
C GLN A 143 -25.20 -40.84 -34.07
N PRO A 144 -26.46 -40.40 -33.90
CA PRO A 144 -26.79 -39.05 -33.45
C PRO A 144 -26.65 -38.93 -31.92
N LEU A 145 -26.30 -37.73 -31.42
CA LEU A 145 -26.31 -37.46 -29.98
C LEU A 145 -27.76 -37.39 -29.46
N GLN A 146 -28.12 -38.31 -28.57
CA GLN A 146 -29.46 -38.36 -27.95
C GLN A 146 -29.63 -37.31 -26.83
N GLU A 147 -28.53 -36.93 -26.19
CA GLU A 147 -28.52 -35.91 -25.14
C GLU A 147 -28.67 -34.50 -25.72
N LYS A 148 -29.41 -33.65 -25.01
CA LYS A 148 -29.55 -32.24 -25.38
C LYS A 148 -28.36 -31.44 -24.86
N ILE A 149 -27.75 -30.66 -25.74
CA ILE A 149 -26.70 -29.68 -25.45
C ILE A 149 -27.32 -28.56 -24.61
N ARG A 150 -27.09 -28.60 -23.30
CA ARG A 150 -27.64 -27.67 -22.31
C ARG A 150 -26.62 -27.42 -21.20
N SER A 151 -26.79 -26.29 -20.52
CA SER A 151 -25.90 -25.89 -19.41
C SER A 151 -25.88 -26.96 -18.31
N SER A 152 -24.66 -27.31 -17.89
CA SER A 152 -24.41 -28.26 -16.79
C SER A 152 -24.58 -27.64 -15.39
N ASP A 153 -24.70 -26.32 -15.28
CA ASP A 153 -24.96 -25.63 -14.01
C ASP A 153 -26.48 -25.65 -13.71
N PRO A 154 -26.96 -26.41 -12.70
CA PRO A 154 -28.39 -26.52 -12.41
C PRO A 154 -28.99 -25.20 -11.92
N LYS A 155 -28.18 -24.22 -11.51
CA LYS A 155 -28.64 -22.86 -11.16
C LYS A 155 -28.80 -21.97 -12.39
N GLN A 156 -28.36 -22.42 -13.57
CA GLN A 156 -28.32 -21.69 -14.84
C GLN A 156 -28.60 -22.62 -16.04
N PRO A 157 -29.72 -23.38 -16.06
CA PRO A 157 -30.00 -24.37 -17.10
C PRO A 157 -30.17 -23.75 -18.50
N ASN A 158 -30.52 -22.45 -18.56
CA ASN A 158 -30.74 -21.67 -19.77
C ASN A 158 -29.56 -20.75 -20.12
N ALA A 159 -28.34 -21.02 -19.61
CA ALA A 159 -27.15 -20.25 -20.00
C ALA A 159 -26.93 -20.38 -21.53
N PRO A 160 -26.68 -19.29 -22.27
CA PRO A 160 -26.53 -19.34 -23.73
C PRO A 160 -25.34 -20.19 -24.17
N LEU A 161 -25.53 -21.07 -25.17
CA LEU A 161 -24.44 -21.80 -25.82
C LEU A 161 -23.60 -20.83 -26.67
N ILE A 162 -22.29 -20.73 -26.39
CA ILE A 162 -21.34 -19.87 -27.10
C ILE A 162 -20.36 -20.65 -27.99
N SER A 163 -20.14 -21.94 -27.72
CA SER A 163 -19.41 -22.84 -28.62
C SER A 163 -19.82 -24.29 -28.39
N LEU A 164 -19.89 -25.07 -29.47
CA LEU A 164 -19.85 -26.53 -29.42
C LEU A 164 -18.72 -26.99 -30.33
N THR A 165 -17.69 -27.62 -29.76
CA THR A 165 -16.53 -28.11 -30.49
C THR A 165 -16.42 -29.63 -30.34
N ALA A 166 -16.36 -30.36 -31.45
CA ALA A 166 -16.16 -31.80 -31.47
C ALA A 166 -14.72 -32.16 -31.87
N TYR A 167 -14.14 -33.12 -31.14
CA TYR A 167 -12.81 -33.68 -31.36
C TYR A 167 -12.95 -35.16 -31.68
N GLY A 168 -12.48 -35.58 -32.85
CA GLY A 168 -12.60 -36.94 -33.37
C GLY A 168 -11.25 -37.62 -33.63
N PRO A 169 -11.26 -38.75 -34.36
CA PRO A 169 -10.06 -39.42 -34.82
C PRO A 169 -9.11 -38.50 -35.62
N ASP A 170 -7.83 -38.87 -35.67
CA ASP A 170 -6.79 -38.16 -36.42
C ASP A 170 -6.65 -36.66 -36.10
N ASN A 171 -7.01 -36.28 -34.86
CA ASN A 171 -7.11 -34.90 -34.38
C ASN A 171 -8.09 -34.00 -35.16
N LYS A 172 -9.06 -34.59 -35.87
CA LYS A 172 -10.12 -33.85 -36.56
C LYS A 172 -10.94 -33.03 -35.57
N THR A 173 -10.98 -31.71 -35.76
CA THR A 173 -11.72 -30.78 -34.89
C THR A 173 -12.78 -30.03 -35.70
N LEU A 174 -14.02 -30.03 -35.22
CA LEU A 174 -15.17 -29.41 -35.89
C LEU A 174 -15.88 -28.43 -34.95
N LEU A 175 -16.27 -27.27 -35.46
CA LEU A 175 -17.25 -26.40 -34.79
C LEU A 175 -18.65 -26.83 -35.25
N LEU A 176 -19.54 -27.03 -34.28
CA LEU A 176 -20.91 -27.53 -34.48
C LEU A 176 -21.97 -26.62 -33.82
N THR A 177 -21.58 -25.42 -33.37
CA THR A 177 -22.46 -24.49 -32.63
C THR A 177 -23.70 -24.09 -33.45
N ASP A 178 -23.53 -23.94 -34.77
CA ASP A 178 -24.56 -23.65 -35.76
C ASP A 178 -25.52 -24.83 -36.02
N LYS A 179 -25.17 -26.03 -35.56
CA LYS A 179 -25.97 -27.26 -35.69
C LYS A 179 -26.82 -27.56 -34.45
N VAL A 180 -26.74 -26.75 -33.40
CA VAL A 180 -27.58 -26.90 -32.20
C VAL A 180 -28.80 -26.00 -32.33
N ASP A 181 -30.00 -26.60 -32.27
CA ASP A 181 -31.25 -25.83 -32.29
C ASP A 181 -31.58 -25.19 -30.93
N SER A 182 -32.59 -24.32 -30.91
CA SER A 182 -33.06 -23.64 -29.69
C SER A 182 -33.61 -24.58 -28.61
N SER A 183 -33.91 -25.84 -28.93
CA SER A 183 -34.28 -26.85 -27.93
C SER A 183 -33.07 -27.51 -27.26
N GLY A 184 -31.86 -27.31 -27.81
CA GLY A 184 -30.62 -27.96 -27.44
C GLY A 184 -30.33 -29.25 -28.23
N THR A 185 -31.04 -29.53 -29.32
CA THR A 185 -30.83 -30.76 -30.10
C THR A 185 -29.73 -30.53 -31.14
N LEU A 186 -28.76 -31.45 -31.24
CA LEU A 186 -27.64 -31.38 -32.17
C LEU A 186 -27.97 -32.09 -33.49
N HIS A 187 -28.09 -31.31 -34.56
CA HIS A 187 -28.35 -31.79 -35.93
C HIS A 187 -27.05 -32.16 -36.64
N TRP A 188 -26.37 -33.19 -36.14
CA TRP A 188 -25.12 -33.72 -36.68
C TRP A 188 -25.01 -35.22 -36.47
N MET A 189 -24.49 -35.92 -37.49
CA MET A 189 -24.11 -37.32 -37.43
C MET A 189 -22.59 -37.40 -37.53
N ALA A 190 -21.95 -38.06 -36.57
CA ALA A 190 -20.50 -38.14 -36.47
C ALA A 190 -19.92 -39.19 -37.44
N ASP A 191 -18.75 -38.93 -38.02
CA ASP A 191 -18.01 -39.93 -38.78
C ASP A 191 -17.56 -41.08 -37.86
N LYS A 192 -17.23 -42.24 -38.43
CA LYS A 192 -16.74 -43.42 -37.70
C LYS A 192 -15.59 -43.11 -36.74
N GLY A 193 -15.68 -43.63 -35.51
CA GLY A 193 -14.70 -43.45 -34.43
C GLY A 193 -15.34 -42.85 -33.17
N THR A 194 -14.55 -42.59 -32.13
CA THR A 194 -15.05 -41.93 -30.91
C THR A 194 -14.81 -40.43 -30.98
N TRP A 195 -15.84 -39.67 -30.63
CA TRP A 195 -15.82 -38.21 -30.59
C TRP A 195 -16.07 -37.69 -29.18
N GLU A 196 -15.32 -36.66 -28.78
CA GLU A 196 -15.53 -35.89 -27.56
C GLU A 196 -16.02 -34.48 -27.92
N LEU A 197 -17.15 -34.07 -27.36
CA LEU A 197 -17.77 -32.77 -27.62
C LEU A 197 -17.68 -31.89 -26.38
N TYR A 198 -17.20 -30.66 -26.56
CA TYR A 198 -17.11 -29.63 -25.54
C TYR A 198 -18.14 -28.53 -25.85
N ALA A 199 -19.19 -28.47 -25.04
CA ALA A 199 -20.20 -27.42 -25.07
C ALA A 199 -19.84 -26.35 -24.04
N LEU A 200 -19.75 -25.10 -24.49
CA LEU A 200 -19.39 -23.95 -23.69
C LEU A 200 -20.58 -23.01 -23.61
N PHE A 201 -20.95 -22.63 -22.39
CA PHE A 201 -22.09 -21.75 -22.12
C PHE A 201 -21.66 -20.50 -21.35
N LEU A 202 -22.30 -19.38 -21.65
CA LEU A 202 -22.07 -18.08 -21.01
C LEU A 202 -22.82 -18.03 -19.68
N GLY A 203 -22.13 -18.41 -18.60
CA GLY A 203 -22.68 -18.36 -17.25
C GLY A 203 -22.43 -17.02 -16.57
N LYS A 204 -23.15 -16.78 -15.47
CA LYS A 204 -22.86 -15.69 -14.54
C LYS A 204 -22.33 -16.24 -13.21
N THR A 205 -21.46 -15.51 -12.54
CA THR A 205 -20.97 -15.89 -11.20
C THR A 205 -22.10 -15.79 -10.17
N LYS A 206 -23.03 -14.85 -10.39
CA LYS A 206 -24.07 -14.41 -9.45
C LYS A 206 -23.51 -13.86 -8.12
N GLN A 207 -22.23 -13.51 -8.10
CA GLN A 207 -21.59 -12.85 -6.97
C GLN A 207 -22.36 -11.56 -6.64
N GLN A 208 -22.62 -11.35 -5.35
CA GLN A 208 -23.13 -10.09 -4.84
C GLN A 208 -21.96 -9.24 -4.35
N VAL A 209 -22.12 -7.92 -4.40
CA VAL A 209 -21.21 -6.96 -3.74
C VAL A 209 -20.99 -7.36 -2.27
N LYS A 210 -19.72 -7.48 -1.85
CA LYS A 210 -19.37 -7.76 -0.46
C LYS A 210 -19.59 -6.47 0.34
N ARG A 211 -20.17 -6.60 1.54
CA ARG A 211 -20.26 -5.51 2.53
C ARG A 211 -21.01 -4.24 2.05
N ALA A 212 -21.88 -4.39 1.05
CA ALA A 212 -22.66 -3.29 0.46
C ALA A 212 -23.37 -2.44 1.52
N ALA A 213 -23.47 -1.13 1.24
CA ALA A 213 -24.34 -0.20 1.94
C ALA A 213 -25.76 -0.26 1.35
N PRO A 214 -26.78 0.25 2.08
CA PRO A 214 -28.13 0.45 1.54
C PRO A 214 -28.10 1.20 0.21
N GLY A 215 -28.78 0.66 -0.79
CA GLY A 215 -28.81 1.18 -2.17
C GLY A 215 -27.62 0.76 -3.02
N GLY A 216 -26.71 -0.04 -2.47
CA GLY A 216 -25.54 -0.61 -3.12
C GLY A 216 -25.57 -2.13 -3.25
N GLU A 217 -26.64 -2.79 -2.78
CA GLU A 217 -26.83 -4.22 -2.91
C GLU A 217 -27.13 -4.64 -4.37
N GLY A 218 -26.37 -5.60 -4.88
CA GLY A 218 -26.66 -6.19 -6.19
C GLY A 218 -25.51 -7.02 -6.73
N LEU A 219 -25.58 -7.32 -8.03
CA LEU A 219 -24.62 -8.17 -8.73
C LEU A 219 -23.28 -7.44 -8.90
N THR A 220 -22.18 -8.20 -8.77
CA THR A 220 -20.84 -7.73 -9.14
C THR A 220 -20.73 -7.60 -10.67
N LEU A 221 -20.09 -6.52 -11.12
CA LEU A 221 -19.90 -6.14 -12.53
C LEU A 221 -19.01 -7.11 -13.32
N ASP A 222 -19.27 -7.29 -14.62
CA ASP A 222 -18.32 -7.90 -15.57
C ASP A 222 -17.19 -6.91 -15.92
N HIS A 223 -16.07 -7.03 -15.21
CA HIS A 223 -14.88 -6.19 -15.37
C HIS A 223 -14.13 -6.44 -16.70
N PHE A 224 -14.54 -7.40 -17.52
CA PHE A 224 -14.00 -7.60 -18.87
C PHE A 224 -14.87 -6.94 -19.95
N SER A 225 -16.03 -6.37 -19.60
CA SER A 225 -16.99 -5.77 -20.53
C SER A 225 -17.04 -4.24 -20.41
N LYS A 226 -16.58 -3.54 -21.45
CA LYS A 226 -16.63 -2.07 -21.50
C LYS A 226 -18.07 -1.55 -21.40
N GLY A 227 -18.99 -2.20 -22.10
CA GLY A 227 -20.41 -1.80 -22.12
C GLY A 227 -21.10 -1.98 -20.77
N ALA A 228 -20.68 -2.96 -19.97
CA ALA A 228 -21.15 -3.13 -18.60
C ALA A 228 -20.63 -1.99 -17.70
N LEU A 229 -19.34 -1.65 -17.82
CA LEU A 229 -18.77 -0.51 -17.09
C LEU A 229 -19.43 0.83 -17.48
N ASP A 230 -19.68 1.07 -18.77
CA ASP A 230 -20.41 2.26 -19.27
C ASP A 230 -21.76 2.43 -18.55
N ARG A 231 -22.53 1.33 -18.41
CA ARG A 231 -23.83 1.33 -17.71
C ARG A 231 -23.69 1.46 -16.20
N TYR A 232 -22.69 0.81 -15.59
CA TYR A 232 -22.41 0.93 -14.16
C TYR A 232 -22.08 2.37 -13.72
N LEU A 233 -21.37 3.12 -14.57
CA LEU A 233 -20.94 4.51 -14.31
C LEU A 233 -22.03 5.56 -14.65
N GLN A 234 -23.09 5.17 -15.34
CA GLN A 234 -24.16 6.10 -15.73
C GLN A 234 -24.89 6.74 -14.53
N PRO A 235 -25.30 6.01 -13.46
CA PRO A 235 -25.92 6.62 -12.28
C PRO A 235 -24.99 7.60 -11.55
N TYR A 236 -23.70 7.28 -11.44
CA TYR A 236 -22.70 8.18 -10.86
C TYR A 236 -22.60 9.49 -11.65
N THR A 237 -22.53 9.38 -12.99
CA THR A 237 -22.50 10.54 -13.91
C THR A 237 -23.74 11.43 -13.75
N GLN A 238 -24.91 10.82 -13.55
CA GLN A 238 -26.17 11.54 -13.31
C GLN A 238 -26.19 12.26 -11.95
N ALA A 239 -25.77 11.58 -10.88
CA ALA A 239 -25.80 12.10 -9.52
C ALA A 239 -24.74 13.20 -9.25
N LEU A 240 -23.54 13.06 -9.81
CA LEU A 240 -22.46 14.06 -9.73
C LEU A 240 -22.84 15.33 -10.52
N GLY A 241 -23.38 15.15 -11.73
CA GLY A 241 -23.66 16.22 -12.67
C GLY A 241 -22.41 16.70 -13.41
N LYS A 242 -22.46 17.91 -13.99
CA LYS A 242 -21.35 18.48 -14.78
C LYS A 242 -20.41 19.39 -13.98
N GLU A 243 -20.74 19.69 -12.73
CA GLU A 243 -19.95 20.61 -11.91
C GLU A 243 -18.92 19.86 -11.07
N ARG A 244 -17.72 20.44 -10.91
CA ARG A 244 -16.70 19.89 -10.04
C ARG A 244 -17.11 20.06 -8.57
N ILE A 245 -17.51 18.96 -7.92
CA ILE A 245 -18.03 19.00 -6.54
C ILE A 245 -16.96 18.89 -5.43
N GLY A 246 -15.70 18.57 -5.79
CA GLY A 246 -14.57 18.54 -4.86
C GLY A 246 -14.05 17.15 -4.45
N ILE A 247 -14.58 16.05 -5.02
CA ILE A 247 -13.93 14.74 -4.92
C ILE A 247 -12.53 14.85 -5.56
N ARG A 248 -11.49 14.33 -4.89
CA ARG A 248 -10.14 14.23 -5.45
C ARG A 248 -10.02 12.97 -6.28
N ALA A 249 -10.00 11.78 -5.66
CA ALA A 249 -9.92 10.52 -6.38
C ALA A 249 -11.18 9.66 -6.24
N PHE A 250 -11.52 8.96 -7.33
CA PHE A 250 -12.38 7.79 -7.32
C PHE A 250 -11.51 6.55 -7.06
N TYR A 251 -11.92 5.73 -6.11
CA TYR A 251 -11.16 4.56 -5.66
C TYR A 251 -11.79 3.24 -6.10
N ASN A 252 -10.94 2.31 -6.54
CA ASN A 252 -11.28 0.90 -6.77
C ASN A 252 -10.39 0.00 -5.89
N ASP A 253 -11.06 -0.87 -5.14
CA ASP A 253 -10.45 -1.84 -4.23
C ASP A 253 -9.83 -3.03 -4.99
N SER A 254 -9.09 -3.85 -4.23
CA SER A 254 -8.48 -5.09 -4.68
C SER A 254 -9.44 -5.99 -5.48
N TYR A 255 -8.91 -6.67 -6.50
CA TYR A 255 -9.76 -7.44 -7.40
C TYR A 255 -10.26 -8.74 -6.73
N GLU A 256 -11.50 -8.73 -6.28
CA GLU A 256 -12.18 -9.86 -5.64
C GLU A 256 -13.40 -10.37 -6.45
N VAL A 257 -13.32 -10.34 -7.79
CA VAL A 257 -14.39 -10.83 -8.68
C VAL A 257 -14.28 -12.35 -8.85
N TYR A 258 -14.87 -13.09 -7.92
CA TYR A 258 -14.67 -14.53 -7.76
C TYR A 258 -15.33 -15.36 -8.86
N GLY A 259 -14.55 -16.26 -9.46
CA GLY A 259 -15.03 -17.18 -10.49
C GLY A 259 -15.38 -16.50 -11.81
N ALA A 260 -15.07 -15.21 -11.99
CA ALA A 260 -15.20 -14.53 -13.26
C ALA A 260 -13.99 -14.86 -14.15
N ASP A 261 -14.21 -15.72 -15.13
CA ASP A 261 -13.20 -16.23 -16.06
C ASP A 261 -13.67 -16.18 -17.51
N TRP A 262 -14.70 -15.39 -17.84
CA TRP A 262 -15.15 -15.24 -19.22
C TRP A 262 -15.86 -13.92 -19.45
N THR A 263 -16.10 -13.55 -20.70
CA THR A 263 -17.10 -12.56 -21.11
C THR A 263 -17.53 -12.80 -22.56
N GLU A 264 -18.65 -12.23 -23.01
CA GLU A 264 -19.22 -12.48 -24.34
C GLU A 264 -18.21 -12.18 -25.48
N ALA A 265 -17.47 -11.07 -25.35
CA ALA A 265 -16.51 -10.64 -26.36
C ALA A 265 -15.24 -11.51 -26.45
N LEU A 266 -14.99 -12.44 -25.52
CA LEU A 266 -13.68 -13.08 -25.36
C LEU A 266 -13.20 -13.82 -26.62
N PHE A 267 -14.04 -14.62 -27.28
CA PHE A 267 -13.63 -15.30 -28.53
C PHE A 267 -13.26 -14.34 -29.66
N LYS A 268 -13.97 -13.19 -29.75
CA LYS A 268 -13.70 -12.16 -30.75
C LYS A 268 -12.38 -11.46 -30.45
N THR A 269 -12.17 -11.05 -29.20
CA THR A 269 -10.95 -10.36 -28.74
C THR A 269 -9.73 -11.27 -28.86
N PHE A 270 -9.84 -12.51 -28.38
CA PHE A 270 -8.77 -13.52 -28.51
C PHE A 270 -8.35 -13.70 -29.97
N ARG A 271 -9.32 -13.87 -30.89
CA ARG A 271 -9.01 -14.08 -32.31
C ARG A 271 -8.35 -12.85 -32.94
N ALA A 272 -8.76 -11.65 -32.55
CA ALA A 272 -8.16 -10.41 -33.02
C ALA A 272 -6.71 -10.25 -32.51
N ASN A 273 -6.46 -10.53 -31.23
CA ASN A 273 -5.19 -10.22 -30.57
C ASN A 273 -4.16 -11.36 -30.68
N ARG A 274 -4.59 -12.61 -30.75
CA ARG A 274 -3.72 -13.81 -30.78
C ARG A 274 -3.61 -14.46 -32.17
N GLY A 275 -4.45 -14.06 -33.14
CA GLY A 275 -4.34 -14.50 -34.55
C GLY A 275 -4.95 -15.87 -34.90
N TYR A 276 -5.60 -16.56 -33.95
CA TYR A 276 -6.29 -17.84 -34.20
C TYR A 276 -7.58 -17.98 -33.37
N ASP A 277 -8.41 -18.95 -33.71
CA ASP A 277 -9.72 -19.14 -33.11
C ASP A 277 -9.67 -20.15 -31.95
N LEU A 278 -9.74 -19.64 -30.71
CA LEU A 278 -9.70 -20.42 -29.46
C LEU A 278 -10.75 -21.53 -29.41
N ARG A 279 -11.85 -21.44 -30.17
CA ARG A 279 -12.92 -22.47 -30.19
C ARG A 279 -12.42 -23.84 -30.63
N TYR A 280 -11.36 -23.90 -31.45
CA TYR A 280 -10.72 -25.17 -31.83
C TYR A 280 -9.81 -25.75 -30.74
N TYR A 281 -9.44 -24.97 -29.72
CA TYR A 281 -8.47 -25.31 -28.68
C TYR A 281 -9.10 -25.39 -27.28
N VAL A 282 -10.44 -25.44 -27.18
CA VAL A 282 -11.16 -25.46 -25.89
C VAL A 282 -10.83 -26.69 -25.05
N ARG A 283 -10.52 -27.84 -25.68
CA ARG A 283 -10.00 -29.02 -24.98
C ARG A 283 -8.66 -28.74 -24.30
N ASP A 284 -7.75 -28.03 -24.95
CA ASP A 284 -6.43 -27.70 -24.40
C ASP A 284 -6.55 -26.65 -23.28
N LEU A 285 -7.39 -25.62 -23.46
CA LEU A 285 -7.68 -24.60 -22.45
C LEU A 285 -8.22 -25.22 -21.15
N LEU A 286 -9.07 -26.24 -21.28
CA LEU A 286 -9.74 -26.91 -20.16
C LEU A 286 -9.00 -28.15 -19.64
N SER A 287 -7.97 -28.61 -20.35
CA SER A 287 -7.21 -29.80 -19.97
C SER A 287 -6.49 -29.60 -18.62
N ARG A 288 -6.27 -30.71 -17.91
CA ARG A 288 -5.44 -30.78 -16.70
C ARG A 288 -4.02 -31.26 -16.99
N ASP A 289 -3.71 -31.59 -18.25
CA ASP A 289 -2.40 -32.07 -18.66
C ASP A 289 -1.35 -30.97 -18.57
N SER A 290 -0.09 -31.35 -18.36
CA SER A 290 1.06 -30.47 -18.28
C SER A 290 1.81 -30.32 -19.62
N THR A 291 1.13 -30.47 -20.75
CA THR A 291 1.76 -30.38 -22.07
C THR A 291 2.10 -28.94 -22.45
N GLU A 292 3.13 -28.77 -23.27
CA GLU A 292 3.56 -27.46 -23.79
C GLU A 292 2.45 -26.77 -24.60
N GLN A 293 1.64 -27.53 -25.33
CA GLN A 293 0.47 -27.03 -26.05
C GLN A 293 -0.56 -26.42 -25.07
N VAL A 294 -0.92 -27.15 -24.01
CA VAL A 294 -1.87 -26.67 -22.99
C VAL A 294 -1.35 -25.40 -22.30
N ALA A 295 -0.06 -25.34 -21.98
CA ALA A 295 0.57 -24.15 -21.41
C ALA A 295 0.49 -22.92 -22.34
N ARG A 296 0.68 -23.11 -23.66
CA ARG A 296 0.61 -22.03 -24.67
C ARG A 296 -0.80 -21.48 -24.84
N ILE A 297 -1.80 -22.34 -25.00
CA ILE A 297 -3.21 -21.93 -25.14
C ILE A 297 -3.66 -21.16 -23.89
N LYS A 298 -3.24 -21.60 -22.69
CA LYS A 298 -3.52 -20.89 -21.43
C LYS A 298 -2.80 -19.56 -21.31
N SER A 299 -1.57 -19.45 -21.82
CA SER A 299 -0.81 -18.19 -21.85
C SER A 299 -1.50 -17.14 -22.73
N ASP A 300 -1.85 -17.50 -23.98
CA ASP A 300 -2.58 -16.62 -24.92
C ASP A 300 -3.94 -16.18 -24.33
N TYR A 301 -4.63 -17.08 -23.63
CA TYR A 301 -5.90 -16.79 -22.97
C TYR A 301 -5.73 -15.82 -21.79
N ARG A 302 -4.72 -16.00 -20.93
CA ARG A 302 -4.43 -15.11 -19.79
C ARG A 302 -4.03 -13.72 -20.25
N GLU A 303 -3.19 -13.62 -21.28
CA GLU A 303 -2.81 -12.36 -21.92
C GLU A 303 -4.05 -11.63 -22.46
N THR A 304 -4.95 -12.35 -23.14
CA THR A 304 -6.22 -11.78 -23.62
C THR A 304 -7.10 -11.25 -22.49
N VAL A 305 -7.23 -11.99 -21.37
CA VAL A 305 -8.00 -11.54 -20.21
C VAL A 305 -7.35 -10.32 -19.53
N ALA A 306 -6.02 -10.28 -19.47
CA ALA A 306 -5.26 -9.16 -18.93
C ALA A 306 -5.47 -7.88 -19.75
N GLU A 307 -5.43 -7.97 -21.09
CA GLU A 307 -5.73 -6.88 -22.01
C GLU A 307 -7.17 -6.39 -21.85
N MET A 308 -8.15 -7.30 -21.78
CA MET A 308 -9.55 -6.93 -21.60
C MET A 308 -9.78 -6.18 -20.28
N LEU A 309 -9.16 -6.61 -19.18
CA LEU A 309 -9.25 -5.88 -17.91
C LEU A 309 -8.58 -4.49 -17.99
N LEU A 310 -7.42 -4.40 -18.65
CA LEU A 310 -6.68 -3.15 -18.81
C LEU A 310 -7.46 -2.12 -19.65
N ASP A 311 -7.98 -2.55 -20.81
CA ASP A 311 -8.58 -1.67 -21.81
C ASP A 311 -10.07 -1.40 -21.55
N ASN A 312 -10.85 -2.44 -21.23
CA ASN A 312 -12.30 -2.29 -21.06
C ASN A 312 -12.68 -1.76 -19.68
N PHE A 313 -11.86 -1.98 -18.66
CA PHE A 313 -12.11 -1.51 -17.30
C PHE A 313 -11.13 -0.42 -16.86
N THR A 314 -9.84 -0.72 -16.65
CA THR A 314 -8.95 0.20 -15.92
C THR A 314 -8.71 1.53 -16.64
N LYS A 315 -8.36 1.51 -17.93
CA LYS A 315 -8.19 2.73 -18.74
C LYS A 315 -9.51 3.48 -18.92
N HIS A 316 -10.60 2.74 -19.16
CA HIS A 316 -11.91 3.33 -19.45
C HIS A 316 -12.53 4.01 -18.22
N TRP A 317 -12.43 3.40 -17.05
CA TRP A 317 -12.81 4.01 -15.77
C TRP A 317 -11.94 5.24 -15.43
N THR A 318 -10.63 5.18 -15.72
CA THR A 318 -9.74 6.35 -15.53
C THR A 318 -10.13 7.51 -16.42
N HIS A 319 -10.46 7.25 -17.69
CA HIS A 319 -10.98 8.27 -18.59
C HIS A 319 -12.27 8.91 -18.06
N TRP A 320 -13.24 8.10 -17.64
CA TRP A 320 -14.49 8.59 -17.03
C TRP A 320 -14.24 9.43 -15.77
N ALA A 321 -13.31 9.03 -14.89
CA ALA A 321 -12.99 9.78 -13.68
C ALA A 321 -12.45 11.19 -14.01
N HIS A 322 -11.64 11.31 -15.07
CA HIS A 322 -11.17 12.60 -15.58
C HIS A 322 -12.30 13.45 -16.15
N GLU A 323 -13.28 12.85 -16.84
CA GLU A 323 -14.51 13.54 -17.27
C GLU A 323 -15.35 14.07 -16.09
N GLN A 324 -15.33 13.37 -14.94
CA GLN A 324 -15.93 13.83 -13.68
C GLN A 324 -15.06 14.82 -12.88
N HIS A 325 -13.96 15.33 -13.46
CA HIS A 325 -12.99 16.23 -12.82
C HIS A 325 -12.28 15.67 -11.57
N GLY A 326 -12.25 14.35 -11.43
CA GLY A 326 -11.47 13.61 -10.44
C GLY A 326 -10.27 12.90 -11.07
N ILE A 327 -9.54 12.15 -10.25
CA ILE A 327 -8.48 11.22 -10.64
C ILE A 327 -8.82 9.79 -10.16
N THR A 328 -8.02 8.79 -10.47
CA THR A 328 -8.21 7.40 -10.01
C THR A 328 -7.17 6.94 -9.00
N LYS A 329 -7.61 6.13 -8.03
CA LYS A 329 -6.75 5.38 -7.09
C LYS A 329 -7.13 3.91 -7.13
N ASN A 330 -6.18 2.99 -7.31
CA ASN A 330 -6.52 1.59 -7.62
C ASN A 330 -5.57 0.56 -7.02
N GLN A 331 -6.14 -0.44 -6.37
CA GLN A 331 -5.47 -1.68 -6.00
C GLN A 331 -5.60 -2.73 -7.12
N ALA A 332 -4.63 -2.79 -8.02
CA ALA A 332 -4.67 -3.71 -9.17
C ALA A 332 -4.39 -5.18 -8.80
N HIS A 333 -3.88 -5.45 -7.60
CA HIS A 333 -3.56 -6.80 -7.14
C HIS A 333 -4.81 -7.66 -6.89
N GLY A 334 -4.63 -8.98 -6.84
CA GLY A 334 -5.73 -9.95 -6.90
C GLY A 334 -6.26 -10.22 -8.31
N SER A 335 -5.99 -9.33 -9.26
CA SER A 335 -6.49 -9.44 -10.63
C SER A 335 -5.78 -10.54 -11.44
N PRO A 336 -6.40 -11.02 -12.53
CA PRO A 336 -5.74 -11.90 -13.49
C PRO A 336 -4.85 -11.16 -14.52
N GLY A 337 -4.62 -9.85 -14.35
CA GLY A 337 -3.91 -9.02 -15.32
C GLY A 337 -2.44 -8.75 -14.99
N ASN A 338 -1.74 -8.06 -15.91
CA ASN A 338 -0.39 -7.57 -15.67
C ASN A 338 -0.45 -6.39 -14.67
N LEU A 339 0.00 -6.63 -13.44
CA LEU A 339 -0.09 -5.66 -12.35
C LEU A 339 0.60 -4.32 -12.65
N LEU A 340 1.77 -4.36 -13.31
CA LEU A 340 2.50 -3.14 -13.66
C LEU A 340 1.70 -2.29 -14.66
N ASP A 341 1.07 -2.92 -15.64
CA ASP A 341 0.27 -2.21 -16.66
C ASP A 341 -1.03 -1.64 -16.08
N LEU A 342 -1.69 -2.37 -15.18
CA LEU A 342 -2.90 -1.94 -14.49
C LEU A 342 -2.63 -0.77 -13.52
N TYR A 343 -1.56 -0.84 -12.74
CA TYR A 343 -1.10 0.30 -11.94
C TYR A 343 -0.63 1.46 -12.83
N ALA A 344 0.03 1.19 -13.95
CA ALA A 344 0.45 2.22 -14.91
C ALA A 344 -0.73 2.94 -15.58
N ALA A 345 -1.94 2.36 -15.61
CA ALA A 345 -3.12 2.94 -16.23
C ALA A 345 -3.93 3.93 -15.36
N VAL A 346 -3.70 3.98 -14.04
CA VAL A 346 -4.43 4.84 -13.08
C VAL A 346 -3.59 6.00 -12.56
N ASP A 347 -4.18 7.06 -12.00
CA ASP A 347 -3.42 8.24 -11.55
C ASP A 347 -2.61 8.00 -10.27
N ILE A 348 -3.14 7.20 -9.33
CA ILE A 348 -2.48 6.80 -8.08
C ILE A 348 -2.52 5.26 -7.96
N PRO A 349 -1.40 4.56 -8.21
CA PRO A 349 -1.25 3.16 -7.83
C PRO A 349 -1.38 2.99 -6.31
N GLU A 350 -2.18 2.03 -5.85
CA GLU A 350 -2.33 1.71 -4.43
C GLU A 350 -1.93 0.26 -4.11
N ALA A 351 -1.06 0.09 -3.12
CA ALA A 351 -0.72 -1.20 -2.55
C ALA A 351 -1.55 -1.51 -1.27
N GLU A 352 -1.26 -2.64 -0.62
CA GLU A 352 -1.85 -3.02 0.68
C GLU A 352 -0.78 -3.69 1.54
N THR A 353 -0.75 -3.38 2.84
CA THR A 353 -0.09 -4.23 3.85
C THR A 353 -1.13 -5.08 4.58
N PHE A 354 -0.96 -6.40 4.56
CA PHE A 354 -1.82 -7.34 5.27
C PHE A 354 -1.01 -8.18 6.26
N GLY A 355 -1.40 -8.19 7.53
CA GLY A 355 -0.73 -8.93 8.59
C GLY A 355 0.43 -8.15 9.25
N SER A 356 1.41 -8.85 9.82
CA SER A 356 2.52 -8.24 10.58
C SER A 356 3.86 -8.85 10.22
N SER A 357 4.86 -8.02 9.95
CA SER A 357 6.23 -8.45 9.71
C SER A 357 6.99 -8.75 11.01
N TYR A 358 7.95 -9.67 10.97
CA TYR A 358 8.92 -9.84 12.07
C TYR A 358 10.09 -8.84 11.96
N PHE A 359 10.27 -8.02 13.01
CA PHE A 359 11.45 -7.15 13.17
C PHE A 359 12.19 -7.48 14.48
N PRO A 360 13.52 -7.72 14.45
CA PRO A 360 14.32 -8.04 15.64
C PRO A 360 14.64 -6.80 16.52
N ILE A 361 13.72 -5.83 16.62
CA ILE A 361 13.88 -4.60 17.41
C ILE A 361 13.65 -4.92 18.91
N PRO A 362 14.60 -4.65 19.82
CA PRO A 362 14.45 -4.94 21.25
C PRO A 362 13.26 -4.21 21.86
N GLY A 363 12.38 -4.97 22.52
CA GLY A 363 11.16 -4.45 23.15
C GLY A 363 9.93 -4.39 22.24
N LEU A 364 10.07 -4.66 20.92
CA LEU A 364 8.93 -4.71 20.02
C LEU A 364 8.08 -5.95 20.31
N ARG A 365 6.78 -5.76 20.58
CA ARG A 365 5.84 -6.87 20.81
C ARG A 365 5.38 -7.46 19.48
N ARG A 366 5.50 -8.79 19.34
CA ARG A 366 4.86 -9.61 18.31
C ARG A 366 4.47 -10.95 18.93
N ASP A 367 3.30 -11.02 19.55
CA ASP A 367 2.77 -12.24 20.18
C ASP A 367 2.01 -13.05 19.12
N SER A 368 2.36 -14.33 18.95
CA SER A 368 1.73 -15.20 17.95
C SER A 368 0.26 -15.53 18.25
N ALA A 369 -0.24 -15.23 19.45
CA ALA A 369 -1.66 -15.28 19.78
C ALA A 369 -2.46 -14.04 19.33
N ASP A 370 -1.76 -12.98 18.88
CA ASP A 370 -2.34 -11.68 18.52
C ASP A 370 -2.11 -11.32 17.04
N ILE A 371 -1.48 -12.17 16.24
CA ILE A 371 -1.20 -11.95 14.82
C ILE A 371 -1.56 -13.17 13.96
N ARG A 372 -1.86 -12.92 12.69
CA ARG A 372 -1.90 -13.95 11.65
C ARG A 372 -0.47 -14.14 11.11
N ASN A 373 -0.04 -15.38 10.86
CA ASN A 373 1.28 -15.66 10.24
C ASN A 373 1.24 -15.40 8.72
N VAL A 374 1.00 -14.15 8.35
CA VAL A 374 1.12 -13.61 7.00
C VAL A 374 1.91 -12.31 7.16
N ASP A 375 3.08 -12.23 6.54
CA ASP A 375 3.98 -11.09 6.63
C ASP A 375 3.83 -10.27 5.32
N PRO A 376 3.65 -8.93 5.36
CA PRO A 376 3.53 -8.11 4.16
C PRO A 376 4.86 -8.05 3.37
N ASP A 377 4.81 -8.39 2.09
CA ASP A 377 6.01 -8.52 1.24
C ASP A 377 6.43 -7.19 0.56
N PRO A 378 7.66 -6.68 0.77
CA PRO A 378 8.13 -5.45 0.16
C PRO A 378 8.23 -5.48 -1.37
N MET A 379 8.51 -6.63 -1.99
CA MET A 379 8.57 -6.74 -3.45
C MET A 379 7.16 -6.68 -4.05
N MET A 380 6.16 -7.22 -3.36
CA MET A 380 4.76 -7.10 -3.74
C MET A 380 4.30 -5.63 -3.72
N LEU A 381 4.65 -4.87 -2.66
CA LEU A 381 4.40 -3.42 -2.60
C LEU A 381 5.09 -2.66 -3.76
N LYS A 382 6.29 -3.11 -4.16
CA LYS A 382 7.05 -2.48 -5.25
C LYS A 382 6.38 -2.56 -6.62
N PHE A 383 5.35 -3.39 -6.86
CA PHE A 383 4.59 -3.33 -8.12
C PHE A 383 3.89 -1.97 -8.31
N ALA A 384 3.29 -1.42 -7.26
CA ALA A 384 2.61 -0.12 -7.33
C ALA A 384 3.61 1.04 -7.48
N SER A 385 4.69 1.05 -6.68
CA SER A 385 5.69 2.12 -6.73
C SER A 385 6.51 2.09 -8.02
N SER A 386 6.87 0.91 -8.52
CA SER A 386 7.53 0.78 -9.82
C SER A 386 6.68 1.36 -10.94
N ALA A 387 5.40 0.99 -11.02
CA ALA A 387 4.50 1.54 -12.02
C ALA A 387 4.35 3.07 -11.89
N ALA A 388 4.33 3.63 -10.68
CA ALA A 388 4.33 5.08 -10.46
C ALA A 388 5.62 5.75 -10.97
N HIS A 389 6.79 5.29 -10.50
CA HIS A 389 8.09 5.84 -10.86
C HIS A 389 8.35 5.75 -12.38
N VAL A 390 8.10 4.57 -12.95
CA VAL A 390 8.26 4.26 -14.39
C VAL A 390 7.22 5.00 -15.24
N THR A 391 6.17 5.60 -14.68
CA THR A 391 5.27 6.52 -15.42
C THR A 391 5.38 7.99 -15.02
N GLY A 392 6.35 8.34 -14.15
CA GLY A 392 6.56 9.72 -13.69
C GLY A 392 5.48 10.26 -12.74
N LYS A 393 4.64 9.39 -12.17
CA LYS A 393 3.61 9.77 -11.20
C LYS A 393 4.25 10.08 -9.86
N ASN A 394 3.82 11.17 -9.22
CA ASN A 394 4.40 11.58 -7.95
C ASN A 394 3.85 10.80 -6.75
N LEU A 395 2.56 10.44 -6.77
CA LEU A 395 1.89 9.74 -5.67
C LEU A 395 1.79 8.25 -5.96
N VAL A 396 2.14 7.46 -4.96
CA VAL A 396 1.83 6.03 -4.84
C VAL A 396 1.41 5.79 -3.40
N SER A 397 0.23 5.19 -3.23
CA SER A 397 -0.37 4.99 -1.92
C SER A 397 -0.33 3.54 -1.45
N SER A 398 -0.62 3.33 -0.17
CA SER A 398 -0.88 2.01 0.37
C SER A 398 -2.00 2.09 1.38
N GLU A 399 -2.96 1.20 1.24
CA GLU A 399 -3.74 0.75 2.38
C GLU A 399 -2.78 0.14 3.41
N THR A 400 -2.85 0.59 4.66
CA THR A 400 -1.80 0.35 5.65
C THR A 400 -2.38 -0.09 7.00
N PHE A 401 -1.72 -1.08 7.61
CA PHE A 401 -2.02 -1.75 8.89
C PHE A 401 -3.19 -2.74 8.91
N THR A 402 -3.71 -3.17 7.76
CA THR A 402 -4.77 -4.18 7.66
C THR A 402 -4.32 -5.49 8.34
N TRP A 403 -5.07 -5.94 9.36
CA TRP A 403 -4.75 -7.14 10.15
C TRP A 403 -3.40 -7.16 10.91
N LEU A 404 -2.80 -5.99 11.20
CA LEU A 404 -1.51 -5.89 11.91
C LEU A 404 -1.49 -6.63 13.27
N THR A 405 -2.52 -6.50 14.08
CA THR A 405 -2.75 -7.39 15.23
C THR A 405 -4.25 -7.57 15.45
N GLU A 406 -4.61 -8.35 16.47
CA GLU A 406 -5.95 -8.37 17.04
C GLU A 406 -6.49 -6.96 17.38
N HIS A 407 -7.79 -6.75 17.14
CA HIS A 407 -8.47 -5.46 16.90
C HIS A 407 -8.16 -4.35 17.91
N PHE A 408 -8.00 -4.72 19.18
CA PHE A 408 -7.79 -3.79 20.30
C PHE A 408 -6.40 -3.88 20.96
N LYS A 409 -5.45 -4.57 20.31
CA LYS A 409 -4.13 -4.90 20.88
C LYS A 409 -2.94 -4.21 20.19
N THR A 410 -3.18 -3.49 19.09
CA THR A 410 -2.13 -2.77 18.35
C THR A 410 -1.67 -1.53 19.10
N SER A 411 -0.37 -1.39 19.33
CA SER A 411 0.23 -0.13 19.77
C SER A 411 0.90 0.64 18.62
N TRP A 412 0.99 1.97 18.74
CA TRP A 412 1.68 2.80 17.75
C TRP A 412 3.17 2.43 17.57
N ALA A 413 3.79 1.82 18.58
CA ALA A 413 5.14 1.28 18.48
C ALA A 413 5.24 0.07 17.52
N GLN A 414 4.17 -0.72 17.38
CA GLN A 414 4.08 -1.80 16.39
C GLN A 414 3.82 -1.25 14.98
N CYS A 415 3.09 -0.14 14.85
CA CYS A 415 2.84 0.50 13.56
C CYS A 415 4.10 1.11 12.90
N LYS A 416 5.05 1.64 13.69
CA LYS A 416 6.23 2.33 13.12
C LYS A 416 7.05 1.48 12.13
N PRO A 417 7.59 0.29 12.49
CA PRO A 417 8.43 -0.47 11.58
C PRO A 417 7.68 -0.98 10.33
N GLU A 418 6.36 -1.21 10.43
CA GLU A 418 5.51 -1.59 9.30
C GLU A 418 5.36 -0.43 8.29
N VAL A 419 5.09 0.80 8.75
CA VAL A 419 5.04 1.96 7.84
C VAL A 419 6.41 2.33 7.30
N ASP A 420 7.49 2.03 8.03
CA ASP A 420 8.85 2.17 7.53
C ASP A 420 9.14 1.21 6.37
N GLN A 421 8.67 -0.04 6.44
CA GLN A 421 8.74 -1.01 5.35
C GLN A 421 7.93 -0.55 4.12
N VAL A 422 6.77 0.06 4.34
CA VAL A 422 5.94 0.70 3.29
C VAL A 422 6.71 1.82 2.58
N PHE A 423 7.32 2.75 3.32
CA PHE A 423 8.17 3.80 2.74
C PHE A 423 9.41 3.24 2.02
N LEU A 424 10.03 2.18 2.55
CA LEU A 424 11.16 1.49 1.92
C LEU A 424 10.81 0.77 0.61
N ALA A 425 9.53 0.41 0.40
CA ALA A 425 9.04 -0.05 -0.89
C ALA A 425 8.80 1.09 -1.90
N GLY A 426 8.97 2.35 -1.50
CA GLY A 426 8.77 3.54 -2.34
C GLY A 426 7.35 4.11 -2.31
N ILE A 427 6.46 3.59 -1.45
CA ILE A 427 5.16 4.20 -1.18
C ILE A 427 5.39 5.57 -0.53
N ASN A 428 4.56 6.57 -0.84
CA ASN A 428 4.67 7.90 -0.25
C ASN A 428 3.34 8.56 0.15
N HIS A 429 2.21 7.85 0.08
CA HIS A 429 0.88 8.36 0.45
C HIS A 429 0.06 7.31 1.25
N VAL A 430 0.21 7.28 2.57
CA VAL A 430 -0.35 6.27 3.47
C VAL A 430 -1.84 6.50 3.72
N PHE A 431 -2.65 5.45 3.51
CA PHE A 431 -4.05 5.38 3.94
C PHE A 431 -4.19 4.35 5.06
N TYR A 432 -4.68 4.76 6.23
CA TYR A 432 -4.98 3.81 7.30
C TYR A 432 -6.23 3.00 6.97
N HIS A 433 -6.15 1.69 7.25
CA HIS A 433 -7.27 0.76 7.30
C HIS A 433 -7.66 0.45 8.75
N GLY A 434 -8.59 1.19 9.37
CA GLY A 434 -9.22 2.42 8.90
C GLY A 434 -10.00 3.12 10.00
N THR A 435 -10.57 4.29 9.72
CA THR A 435 -11.43 5.01 10.67
C THR A 435 -12.87 4.61 10.43
N THR A 436 -13.59 4.20 11.48
CA THR A 436 -15.04 3.95 11.36
C THR A 436 -15.79 5.23 11.70
N TYR A 437 -16.78 5.62 10.88
CA TYR A 437 -17.75 6.63 11.29
C TYR A 437 -18.53 6.10 12.50
N SER A 438 -18.63 6.89 13.56
CA SER A 438 -19.49 6.60 14.70
C SER A 438 -20.06 7.92 15.23
N PRO A 439 -21.39 8.07 15.36
CA PRO A 439 -21.99 9.20 16.06
C PRO A 439 -21.49 9.31 17.51
N ARG A 440 -21.36 10.53 18.04
CA ARG A 440 -20.86 10.81 19.41
C ARG A 440 -21.77 10.28 20.51
N GLU A 441 -23.05 10.14 20.21
CA GLU A 441 -24.10 9.61 21.07
C GLU A 441 -24.04 8.08 21.23
N VAL A 442 -23.34 7.36 20.35
CA VAL A 442 -23.15 5.92 20.47
C VAL A 442 -22.21 5.62 21.64
N PRO A 443 -22.62 4.79 22.62
CA PRO A 443 -21.76 4.43 23.75
C PRO A 443 -20.44 3.77 23.30
N TRP A 444 -19.37 4.03 24.05
CA TRP A 444 -18.06 3.40 23.82
C TRP A 444 -18.18 1.87 23.67
N PRO A 445 -17.54 1.24 22.67
CA PRO A 445 -16.49 1.80 21.81
C PRO A 445 -16.95 2.54 20.55
N GLY A 446 -18.25 2.77 20.36
CA GLY A 446 -18.81 3.28 19.11
C GLY A 446 -19.04 2.18 18.07
N TRP A 447 -19.37 2.57 16.84
CA TRP A 447 -19.38 1.66 15.69
C TRP A 447 -17.95 1.33 15.25
N LEU A 448 -17.74 0.11 14.78
CA LEU A 448 -16.45 -0.44 14.37
C LEU A 448 -16.58 -1.21 13.05
N PHE A 449 -15.58 -1.03 12.18
CA PHE A 449 -15.35 -1.93 11.06
C PHE A 449 -14.88 -3.31 11.54
N TYR A 450 -15.20 -4.37 10.78
CA TYR A 450 -14.97 -5.74 11.24
C TYR A 450 -13.50 -6.13 11.38
N ALA A 451 -12.64 -5.59 10.52
CA ALA A 451 -11.22 -5.91 10.47
C ALA A 451 -10.42 -4.95 11.35
N SER A 452 -9.29 -5.43 11.86
CA SER A 452 -8.31 -4.58 12.54
C SER A 452 -7.50 -3.75 11.52
N VAL A 453 -7.01 -2.57 11.88
CA VAL A 453 -6.77 -2.01 13.22
C VAL A 453 -7.77 -0.90 13.60
N ASN A 454 -8.08 -0.79 14.91
CA ASN A 454 -9.07 0.16 15.43
C ASN A 454 -8.56 1.62 15.52
N PHE A 455 -8.40 2.30 14.40
CA PHE A 455 -8.12 3.73 14.35
C PHE A 455 -9.40 4.57 14.53
N VAL A 456 -9.90 4.72 15.75
CA VAL A 456 -11.10 5.54 16.02
C VAL A 456 -10.90 6.53 17.18
N PRO A 457 -11.63 7.67 17.22
CA PRO A 457 -11.57 8.63 18.33
C PRO A 457 -11.86 8.03 19.72
N ALA A 458 -12.61 6.93 19.79
CA ALA A 458 -12.86 6.18 21.03
C ALA A 458 -11.67 5.33 21.51
N ASN A 459 -10.61 5.20 20.72
CA ASN A 459 -9.39 4.48 21.10
C ASN A 459 -8.61 5.28 22.14
N SER A 460 -8.26 4.63 23.24
CA SER A 460 -7.49 5.25 24.34
C SER A 460 -6.15 5.86 23.91
N LEU A 461 -5.54 5.37 22.83
CA LEU A 461 -4.28 5.90 22.26
C LEU A 461 -4.48 7.09 21.31
N TRP A 462 -5.71 7.47 20.99
CA TRP A 462 -6.04 8.46 19.94
C TRP A 462 -5.42 9.84 20.20
N SER A 463 -5.41 10.32 21.44
CA SER A 463 -4.81 11.62 21.81
C SER A 463 -3.28 11.68 21.67
N HIS A 464 -2.62 10.56 21.36
CA HIS A 464 -1.19 10.46 21.07
C HIS A 464 -0.91 10.11 19.58
N LEU A 465 -1.95 9.92 18.76
CA LEU A 465 -1.84 9.59 17.34
C LEU A 465 -1.12 10.69 16.54
N ASP A 466 -1.15 11.93 17.02
CA ASP A 466 -0.44 13.07 16.43
C ASP A 466 1.08 12.84 16.36
N GLY A 467 1.66 12.03 17.24
CA GLY A 467 3.07 11.64 17.16
C GLY A 467 3.39 10.84 15.90
N MET A 468 2.58 9.82 15.60
CA MET A 468 2.73 8.98 14.42
C MET A 468 2.34 9.71 13.14
N ASN A 469 1.27 10.53 13.18
CA ASN A 469 0.85 11.29 12.01
C ASN A 469 1.87 12.37 11.62
N ARG A 470 2.49 13.08 12.57
CA ARG A 470 3.59 14.03 12.25
C ARG A 470 4.81 13.31 11.67
N TYR A 471 5.19 12.17 12.24
CA TYR A 471 6.28 11.34 11.73
C TYR A 471 6.07 10.93 10.27
N ILE A 472 4.92 10.34 9.95
CA ILE A 472 4.52 10.01 8.58
C ILE A 472 4.54 11.26 7.70
N THR A 473 4.01 12.38 8.20
CA THR A 473 3.99 13.65 7.46
C THR A 473 5.39 14.12 7.07
N ARG A 474 6.37 14.02 7.97
CA ARG A 474 7.77 14.42 7.72
C ARG A 474 8.50 13.48 6.78
N VAL A 475 8.23 12.16 6.84
CA VAL A 475 8.80 11.22 5.86
C VAL A 475 8.19 11.45 4.47
N GLN A 476 6.86 11.50 4.39
CA GLN A 476 6.15 11.73 3.13
C GLN A 476 6.47 13.08 2.48
N SER A 477 6.72 14.15 3.24
CA SER A 477 7.05 15.44 2.64
C SER A 477 8.33 15.37 1.78
N ILE A 478 9.35 14.63 2.22
CA ILE A 478 10.57 14.38 1.43
C ILE A 478 10.30 13.38 0.30
N LEU A 479 9.55 12.30 0.57
CA LEU A 479 9.21 11.28 -0.43
C LEU A 479 8.26 11.77 -1.53
N GLN A 480 7.55 12.88 -1.33
CA GLN A 480 6.68 13.53 -2.33
C GLN A 480 7.31 14.77 -2.99
N SER A 481 8.32 15.40 -2.39
CA SER A 481 8.96 16.61 -2.97
C SER A 481 10.06 16.31 -3.99
N GLY A 482 10.71 15.15 -3.89
CA GLY A 482 11.72 14.71 -4.85
C GLY A 482 11.15 13.86 -5.98
N LYS A 483 12.03 13.19 -6.71
CA LYS A 483 11.73 12.06 -7.62
C LYS A 483 12.49 10.80 -7.15
N ALA A 484 11.99 9.61 -7.48
CA ALA A 484 12.63 8.35 -7.10
C ALA A 484 13.94 8.17 -7.86
N ASP A 485 15.05 8.08 -7.13
CA ASP A 485 16.39 8.07 -7.72
C ASP A 485 16.93 6.64 -7.83
N ASN A 486 16.14 5.75 -8.42
CA ASN A 486 16.48 4.33 -8.62
C ASN A 486 17.42 4.19 -9.83
N GLU A 487 18.55 3.48 -9.69
CA GLU A 487 19.51 3.37 -10.81
C GLU A 487 19.23 2.20 -11.78
N LEU A 488 18.38 1.24 -11.42
CA LEU A 488 18.10 0.04 -12.23
C LEU A 488 16.62 -0.13 -12.59
N LEU A 489 16.37 -0.75 -13.74
CA LEU A 489 15.12 -1.44 -14.03
C LEU A 489 15.32 -2.96 -13.92
N ILE A 490 14.29 -3.69 -13.51
CA ILE A 490 14.23 -5.16 -13.57
C ILE A 490 13.01 -5.56 -14.41
N TYR A 491 13.23 -6.28 -15.50
CA TYR A 491 12.15 -6.83 -16.31
C TYR A 491 11.37 -7.89 -15.52
N TRP A 492 10.04 -7.78 -15.49
CA TRP A 492 9.15 -8.77 -14.88
C TRP A 492 8.70 -9.81 -15.93
N PRO A 493 9.14 -11.08 -15.85
CA PRO A 493 8.82 -12.12 -16.83
C PRO A 493 7.41 -12.69 -16.63
N ILE A 494 6.38 -11.87 -16.87
CA ILE A 494 4.96 -12.24 -16.71
C ILE A 494 4.58 -13.50 -17.50
N TYR A 495 5.19 -13.71 -18.68
CA TYR A 495 4.96 -14.90 -19.49
C TYR A 495 5.42 -16.21 -18.84
N ASP A 496 6.38 -16.21 -17.91
CA ASP A 496 6.75 -17.42 -17.16
C ASP A 496 5.67 -17.80 -16.11
N ILE A 497 4.86 -16.83 -15.67
CA ILE A 497 3.69 -17.04 -14.82
C ILE A 497 2.50 -17.48 -15.68
N TRP A 498 2.29 -16.84 -16.84
CA TRP A 498 1.19 -17.19 -17.76
C TRP A 498 1.40 -18.51 -18.52
N HIS A 499 2.63 -18.98 -18.72
CA HIS A 499 2.93 -20.28 -19.35
C HIS A 499 2.87 -21.48 -18.36
N GLN A 500 2.14 -21.36 -17.24
CA GLN A 500 1.89 -22.47 -16.31
C GLN A 500 0.64 -23.28 -16.71
N PRO A 501 0.71 -24.61 -16.92
CA PRO A 501 -0.44 -25.40 -17.39
C PRO A 501 -1.55 -25.60 -16.35
N LYS A 502 -1.33 -25.32 -15.06
CA LYS A 502 -2.34 -25.44 -13.99
C LYS A 502 -3.36 -24.29 -14.08
N GLY A 503 -4.65 -24.64 -14.16
CA GLY A 503 -5.79 -23.69 -14.21
C GLY A 503 -5.93 -22.97 -15.56
N ALA A 504 -7.13 -22.44 -15.88
CA ALA A 504 -7.30 -21.57 -17.05
C ALA A 504 -6.89 -20.13 -16.67
N LEU A 505 -7.64 -19.50 -15.76
CA LEU A 505 -7.33 -18.19 -15.18
C LEU A 505 -6.21 -18.29 -14.12
N ARG A 506 -5.45 -17.21 -13.92
CA ARG A 506 -4.40 -17.08 -12.88
C ARG A 506 -4.49 -15.70 -12.22
N ALA A 507 -5.13 -15.62 -11.05
CA ALA A 507 -5.20 -14.42 -10.22
C ALA A 507 -3.88 -14.19 -9.46
N LEU A 508 -3.42 -12.94 -9.38
CA LEU A 508 -2.16 -12.55 -8.73
C LEU A 508 -2.45 -11.89 -7.37
N LYS A 509 -2.90 -12.70 -6.39
CA LYS A 509 -3.28 -12.22 -5.05
C LYS A 509 -2.08 -12.00 -4.15
N VAL A 510 -2.20 -11.02 -3.24
CA VAL A 510 -1.22 -10.74 -2.18
C VAL A 510 -1.08 -11.88 -1.17
N HIS A 511 -2.13 -12.65 -0.91
CA HIS A 511 -2.09 -13.81 0.01
C HIS A 511 -1.54 -15.09 -0.64
N ASP A 512 -1.40 -15.12 -1.97
CA ASP A 512 -0.98 -16.31 -2.74
C ASP A 512 0.44 -16.13 -3.34
N ILE A 513 1.24 -15.16 -2.85
CA ILE A 513 2.57 -14.81 -3.39
C ILE A 513 3.58 -15.97 -3.37
N ASP A 514 3.44 -16.91 -2.44
CA ASP A 514 4.19 -18.18 -2.42
C ASP A 514 3.95 -19.05 -3.66
N GLU A 515 2.80 -18.92 -4.33
CA GLU A 515 2.50 -19.68 -5.55
C GLU A 515 3.04 -19.04 -6.84
N TRP A 516 3.10 -17.70 -6.92
CA TRP A 516 3.30 -16.99 -8.19
C TRP A 516 4.50 -16.03 -8.21
N LEU A 517 4.95 -15.54 -7.05
CA LEU A 517 6.04 -14.56 -6.95
C LEU A 517 7.30 -15.16 -6.34
N HIS A 518 7.25 -15.67 -5.10
CA HIS A 518 8.43 -16.19 -4.38
C HIS A 518 9.25 -17.26 -5.12
N PRO A 519 8.64 -18.21 -5.86
CA PRO A 519 9.40 -19.25 -6.57
C PRO A 519 10.24 -18.70 -7.74
N THR A 520 9.93 -17.50 -8.24
CA THR A 520 10.53 -16.94 -9.46
C THR A 520 11.97 -16.50 -9.26
N GLU A 521 12.79 -16.59 -10.31
CA GLU A 521 14.14 -16.01 -10.31
C GLU A 521 14.10 -14.47 -10.24
N PHE A 522 13.05 -13.85 -10.80
CA PHE A 522 12.77 -12.43 -10.67
C PHE A 522 12.74 -11.97 -9.20
N TYR A 523 11.93 -12.63 -8.35
CA TYR A 523 11.82 -12.29 -6.94
C TYR A 523 13.16 -12.47 -6.19
N LYS A 524 13.84 -13.61 -6.40
CA LYS A 524 15.13 -13.90 -5.77
C LYS A 524 16.20 -12.89 -6.14
N GLN A 525 16.29 -12.51 -7.42
CA GLN A 525 17.24 -11.49 -7.87
C GLN A 525 16.88 -10.10 -7.33
N ALA A 526 15.61 -9.72 -7.30
CA ALA A 526 15.17 -8.44 -6.72
C ALA A 526 15.53 -8.33 -5.23
N LEU A 527 15.22 -9.36 -4.44
CA LEU A 527 15.58 -9.42 -3.02
C LEU A 527 17.09 -9.35 -2.82
N GLN A 528 17.87 -10.18 -3.53
CA GLN A 528 19.33 -10.16 -3.45
C GLN A 528 19.93 -8.80 -3.82
N LEU A 529 19.41 -8.14 -4.86
CA LEU A 529 19.88 -6.81 -5.27
C LEU A 529 19.58 -5.74 -4.21
N GLN A 530 18.42 -5.83 -3.53
CA GLN A 530 18.09 -4.92 -2.43
C GLN A 530 19.03 -5.12 -1.23
N GLU A 531 19.36 -6.38 -0.89
CA GLU A 531 20.33 -6.71 0.15
C GLU A 531 21.78 -6.32 -0.20
N GLU A 532 22.14 -6.34 -1.49
CA GLU A 532 23.42 -5.84 -2.00
C GLU A 532 23.48 -4.30 -2.16
N GLY A 533 22.36 -3.60 -1.89
CA GLY A 533 22.28 -2.15 -1.80
C GLY A 533 21.88 -1.43 -3.09
N TYR A 534 21.33 -2.14 -4.07
CA TYR A 534 20.82 -1.54 -5.31
C TYR A 534 19.38 -1.05 -5.16
N SER A 535 19.08 0.03 -5.87
CA SER A 535 17.77 0.67 -5.95
C SER A 535 17.18 0.48 -7.35
N PHE A 536 15.95 -0.02 -7.43
CA PHE A 536 15.36 -0.49 -8.68
C PHE A 536 13.85 -0.33 -8.75
N ASP A 537 13.33 -0.27 -9.97
CA ASP A 537 11.91 -0.43 -10.29
C ASP A 537 11.68 -1.61 -11.25
N PHE A 538 10.47 -2.15 -11.26
CA PHE A 538 10.04 -3.22 -12.16
C PHE A 538 9.45 -2.65 -13.46
N VAL A 539 9.61 -3.37 -14.57
CA VAL A 539 9.08 -2.98 -15.88
C VAL A 539 8.46 -4.15 -16.65
N SER A 540 7.31 -3.91 -17.28
CA SER A 540 6.58 -4.82 -18.17
C SER A 540 6.92 -4.58 -19.64
N ASP A 541 6.59 -5.53 -20.52
CA ASP A 541 6.71 -5.40 -21.98
C ASP A 541 6.09 -4.09 -22.52
N HIS A 542 4.85 -3.77 -22.14
CA HIS A 542 4.12 -2.58 -22.59
C HIS A 542 4.69 -1.26 -22.02
N LEU A 543 5.42 -1.31 -20.90
CA LEU A 543 6.23 -0.18 -20.43
C LEU A 543 7.56 -0.07 -21.21
N LEU A 544 8.22 -1.18 -21.54
CA LEU A 544 9.44 -1.22 -22.39
C LEU A 544 9.20 -0.63 -23.80
N GLU A 545 8.00 -0.81 -24.36
CA GLU A 545 7.60 -0.17 -25.62
C GLU A 545 7.66 1.36 -25.55
N LYS A 546 7.29 1.94 -24.41
CA LYS A 546 7.21 3.40 -24.21
C LYS A 546 8.54 4.03 -23.78
N LEU A 547 9.48 3.24 -23.27
CA LEU A 547 10.82 3.71 -22.88
C LEU A 547 11.58 4.35 -24.04
N GLN A 548 12.28 5.45 -23.75
CA GLN A 548 13.21 6.11 -24.64
C GLN A 548 14.61 6.11 -24.04
N VAL A 549 15.63 6.36 -24.86
CA VAL A 549 17.02 6.51 -24.41
C VAL A 549 17.47 7.94 -24.64
N GLN A 550 17.86 8.62 -23.57
CA GLN A 550 18.43 9.96 -23.59
C GLN A 550 19.78 9.94 -22.88
N ASP A 551 20.82 10.43 -23.57
CA ASP A 551 22.20 10.53 -23.06
C ASP A 551 22.76 9.21 -22.47
N GLY A 552 22.36 8.08 -23.06
CA GLY A 552 22.76 6.72 -22.64
C GLY A 552 21.95 6.14 -21.47
N ASN A 553 20.94 6.85 -20.97
CA ASN A 553 20.08 6.41 -19.89
C ASN A 553 18.62 6.22 -20.35
N TRP A 554 17.88 5.40 -19.61
CA TRP A 554 16.47 5.12 -19.84
C TRP A 554 15.57 6.22 -19.29
N VAL A 555 14.69 6.78 -20.11
CA VAL A 555 13.71 7.79 -19.70
C VAL A 555 12.33 7.33 -20.14
N THR A 556 11.35 7.38 -19.25
CA THR A 556 9.97 6.92 -19.52
C THR A 556 9.03 8.06 -19.89
N GLY A 557 9.38 9.28 -19.47
CA GLY A 557 8.74 10.53 -19.82
C GLY A 557 9.57 11.70 -19.27
N LYS A 558 9.22 12.94 -19.64
CA LYS A 558 9.95 14.15 -19.18
C LYS A 558 10.07 14.25 -17.65
N GLU A 559 9.13 13.65 -16.93
CA GLU A 559 9.09 13.70 -15.47
C GLU A 559 9.80 12.54 -14.75
N SER A 560 10.19 11.46 -15.43
CA SER A 560 10.94 10.35 -14.82
C SER A 560 12.43 10.67 -14.66
N LEU A 561 13.08 10.14 -13.63
CA LEU A 561 14.55 10.15 -13.55
C LEU A 561 15.18 9.05 -14.43
N PRO A 562 16.39 9.27 -14.94
CA PRO A 562 17.06 8.34 -15.85
C PRO A 562 17.58 7.07 -15.15
N TYR A 563 17.16 5.88 -15.60
CA TYR A 563 17.76 4.60 -15.15
C TYR A 563 19.03 4.29 -15.95
N ARG A 564 20.00 3.61 -15.32
CA ARG A 564 21.35 3.38 -15.86
C ARG A 564 21.54 1.99 -16.48
N ALA A 565 20.79 0.99 -16.03
CA ALA A 565 20.78 -0.35 -16.61
C ALA A 565 19.42 -1.02 -16.47
N LEU A 566 19.09 -1.89 -17.42
CA LEU A 566 17.96 -2.82 -17.32
C LEU A 566 18.50 -4.24 -17.12
N LEU A 567 18.05 -4.87 -16.04
CA LEU A 567 18.34 -6.25 -15.70
C LEU A 567 17.22 -7.15 -16.21
N ILE A 568 17.60 -8.27 -16.81
CA ILE A 568 16.69 -9.32 -17.25
C ILE A 568 17.05 -10.57 -16.41
N PRO A 569 16.31 -10.86 -15.33
CA PRO A 569 16.43 -12.11 -14.61
C PRO A 569 16.19 -13.31 -15.54
N LYS A 570 16.61 -14.49 -15.11
CA LYS A 570 16.42 -15.73 -15.86
C LYS A 570 14.94 -15.89 -16.22
N THR A 571 14.69 -15.82 -17.52
CA THR A 571 13.37 -15.80 -18.16
C THR A 571 13.31 -16.98 -19.12
N ASP A 572 12.23 -17.76 -19.11
CA ASP A 572 12.04 -18.89 -20.03
C ASP A 572 11.21 -18.51 -21.26
N LYS A 573 10.27 -17.58 -21.13
CA LYS A 573 9.37 -17.07 -22.18
C LYS A 573 9.48 -15.56 -22.36
N MET A 574 9.79 -15.12 -23.58
CA MET A 574 9.83 -13.70 -23.94
C MET A 574 9.32 -13.49 -25.37
N PRO A 575 8.47 -12.48 -25.65
CA PRO A 575 8.12 -12.11 -27.01
C PRO A 575 9.35 -11.71 -27.84
N VAL A 576 9.33 -11.99 -29.14
CA VAL A 576 10.45 -11.60 -30.01
C VAL A 576 10.51 -10.08 -30.14
N GLU A 577 9.34 -9.46 -30.15
CA GLU A 577 9.08 -8.03 -30.25
C GLU A 577 9.69 -7.29 -29.04
N THR A 578 9.49 -7.81 -27.81
CA THR A 578 10.16 -7.33 -26.60
C THR A 578 11.67 -7.44 -26.73
N LEU A 579 12.20 -8.57 -27.21
CA LEU A 579 13.65 -8.77 -27.33
C LEU A 579 14.29 -7.87 -28.42
N GLU A 580 13.62 -7.64 -29.53
CA GLU A 580 14.01 -6.68 -30.57
C GLU A 580 13.96 -5.24 -30.06
N ARG A 581 12.91 -4.90 -29.28
CA ARG A 581 12.80 -3.60 -28.60
C ARG A 581 13.98 -3.37 -27.67
N LEU A 582 14.35 -4.36 -26.85
CA LEU A 582 15.53 -4.32 -25.99
C LEU A 582 16.82 -4.06 -26.78
N ILE A 583 17.08 -4.79 -27.87
CA ILE A 583 18.26 -4.58 -28.72
C ILE A 583 18.29 -3.15 -29.26
N HIS A 584 17.18 -2.66 -29.82
CA HIS A 584 17.09 -1.29 -30.34
C HIS A 584 17.40 -0.23 -29.28
N LEU A 585 16.96 -0.45 -28.04
CA LEU A 585 17.27 0.45 -26.91
C LEU A 585 18.76 0.39 -26.55
N ALA A 586 19.38 -0.80 -26.57
CA ALA A 586 20.83 -0.94 -26.37
C ALA A 586 21.63 -0.22 -27.48
N GLU A 587 21.26 -0.39 -28.75
CA GLU A 587 21.90 0.29 -29.89
C GLU A 587 21.86 1.82 -29.75
N ASN A 588 20.78 2.36 -29.16
CA ASN A 588 20.61 3.80 -28.92
C ASN A 588 21.34 4.32 -27.66
N GLY A 589 21.87 3.45 -26.80
CA GLY A 589 22.70 3.86 -25.66
C GLY A 589 22.50 3.06 -24.37
N ALA A 590 21.43 2.27 -24.26
CA ALA A 590 21.11 1.58 -23.03
C ALA A 590 22.10 0.47 -22.65
N THR A 591 22.19 0.20 -21.35
CA THR A 591 22.86 -1.01 -20.82
C THR A 591 21.82 -2.08 -20.51
N LEU A 592 21.98 -3.26 -21.12
CA LEU A 592 21.24 -4.48 -20.80
C LEU A 592 22.13 -5.50 -20.11
N ILE A 593 21.61 -6.17 -19.09
CA ILE A 593 22.30 -7.26 -18.39
C ILE A 593 21.33 -8.43 -18.24
N PHE A 594 21.53 -9.46 -19.05
CA PHE A 594 20.78 -10.71 -18.98
C PHE A 594 21.43 -11.67 -17.98
N GLN A 595 20.64 -12.26 -17.09
CA GLN A 595 21.11 -13.37 -16.24
C GLN A 595 21.36 -14.61 -17.11
N SER A 596 20.41 -14.89 -17.99
CA SER A 596 20.51 -15.81 -19.12
C SER A 596 19.64 -15.28 -20.26
N LEU A 597 19.92 -15.71 -21.49
CA LEU A 597 19.03 -15.41 -22.62
C LEU A 597 17.73 -16.22 -22.53
N PRO A 598 16.59 -15.70 -23.05
CA PRO A 598 15.32 -16.43 -23.03
C PRO A 598 15.38 -17.69 -23.89
N LYS A 599 14.59 -18.71 -23.51
CA LYS A 599 14.62 -20.04 -24.15
C LYS A 599 13.65 -20.18 -25.32
N ASP A 600 12.46 -19.61 -25.21
CA ASP A 600 11.36 -19.82 -26.16
C ASP A 600 10.41 -18.60 -26.18
N VAL A 601 9.52 -18.56 -27.17
CA VAL A 601 8.46 -17.54 -27.28
C VAL A 601 7.20 -17.98 -26.52
N PRO A 602 6.38 -17.05 -25.98
CA PRO A 602 5.06 -17.38 -25.43
C PRO A 602 4.05 -17.74 -26.54
N GLY A 603 2.88 -18.28 -26.16
CA GLY A 603 1.72 -18.43 -27.05
C GLY A 603 1.83 -19.50 -28.16
N ALA A 604 0.73 -19.84 -28.81
CA ALA A 604 0.65 -20.93 -29.80
C ALA A 604 0.71 -20.48 -31.26
N HIS A 605 0.28 -19.26 -31.58
CA HIS A 605 0.19 -18.78 -32.97
C HIS A 605 1.55 -18.74 -33.68
N ASP A 606 1.63 -19.17 -34.94
CA ASP A 606 2.83 -19.14 -35.80
C ASP A 606 4.13 -19.56 -35.09
N LEU A 607 4.03 -20.57 -34.20
CA LEU A 607 5.05 -20.91 -33.21
C LEU A 607 6.43 -21.13 -33.82
N GLU A 608 6.54 -22.00 -34.83
CA GLU A 608 7.83 -22.32 -35.45
C GLU A 608 8.43 -21.12 -36.19
N ARG A 609 7.61 -20.24 -36.78
CA ARG A 609 8.09 -18.99 -37.38
C ARG A 609 8.68 -18.06 -36.31
N ARG A 610 7.98 -17.90 -35.18
CA ARG A 610 8.44 -17.06 -34.06
C ARG A 610 9.65 -17.66 -33.35
N ARG A 611 9.76 -18.99 -33.23
CA ARG A 611 10.96 -19.70 -32.75
C ARG A 611 12.16 -19.51 -33.66
N MET A 612 12.01 -19.64 -34.98
CA MET A 612 13.08 -19.33 -35.94
C MET A 612 13.54 -17.87 -35.81
N LYS A 613 12.59 -16.93 -35.69
CA LYS A 613 12.90 -15.51 -35.47
C LYS A 613 13.63 -15.28 -34.14
N LEU A 614 13.16 -15.89 -33.04
CA LEU A 614 13.84 -15.84 -31.74
C LEU A 614 15.27 -16.38 -31.84
N ALA A 615 15.48 -17.55 -32.45
CA ALA A 615 16.81 -18.14 -32.61
C ALA A 615 17.77 -17.20 -33.37
N GLN A 616 17.29 -16.54 -34.43
CA GLN A 616 18.06 -15.54 -35.17
C GLN A 616 18.42 -14.31 -34.31
N VAL A 617 17.47 -13.81 -33.51
CA VAL A 617 17.70 -12.68 -32.59
C VAL A 617 18.67 -13.07 -31.46
N LEU A 618 18.55 -14.28 -30.91
CA LEU A 618 19.44 -14.81 -29.88
C LEU A 618 20.88 -14.99 -30.38
N GLU A 619 21.09 -15.47 -31.60
CA GLU A 619 22.42 -15.54 -32.21
C GLU A 619 23.03 -14.14 -32.45
N ASN A 620 22.21 -13.14 -32.77
CA ASN A 620 22.66 -11.76 -32.87
C ASN A 620 23.08 -11.22 -31.49
N ILE A 621 22.30 -11.47 -30.44
CA ILE A 621 22.66 -11.08 -29.06
C ILE A 621 23.96 -11.75 -28.62
N LYS A 622 24.15 -13.05 -28.84
CA LYS A 622 25.40 -13.76 -28.49
C LYS A 622 26.64 -13.18 -29.18
N LYS A 623 26.49 -12.62 -30.38
CA LYS A 623 27.56 -11.90 -31.10
C LYS A 623 27.78 -10.50 -30.54
N MET A 624 26.69 -9.76 -30.31
CA MET A 624 26.70 -8.43 -29.71
C MET A 624 27.31 -8.42 -28.30
N SER A 625 26.97 -9.40 -27.45
CA SER A 625 27.41 -9.46 -26.05
C SER A 625 28.88 -9.84 -25.85
N ARG A 626 29.61 -10.13 -26.95
CA ARG A 626 31.07 -10.29 -26.97
C ARG A 626 31.78 -8.99 -27.35
N GLN A 627 31.05 -7.98 -27.80
CA GLN A 627 31.59 -6.68 -28.18
C GLN A 627 31.59 -5.75 -26.96
N PRO A 628 32.57 -4.84 -26.82
CA PRO A 628 32.63 -3.89 -25.71
C PRO A 628 31.52 -2.83 -25.73
N LYS A 629 30.81 -2.70 -26.87
CA LYS A 629 29.65 -1.84 -27.10
C LYS A 629 28.70 -2.48 -28.10
N VAL A 630 27.43 -2.09 -28.03
CA VAL A 630 26.37 -2.45 -28.98
C VAL A 630 25.72 -1.14 -29.42
N GLY A 631 26.02 -0.68 -30.64
CA GLY A 631 25.76 0.71 -31.03
C GLY A 631 26.41 1.70 -30.05
N LYS A 632 25.60 2.51 -29.38
CA LYS A 632 26.04 3.43 -28.32
C LYS A 632 26.09 2.78 -26.93
N GLY A 633 25.32 1.72 -26.69
CA GLY A 633 25.12 1.09 -25.39
C GLY A 633 25.90 -0.22 -25.22
N LYS A 634 25.35 -1.14 -24.41
CA LYS A 634 25.98 -2.43 -24.05
C LYS A 634 24.93 -3.53 -23.84
N ILE A 635 25.30 -4.77 -24.19
CA ILE A 635 24.54 -5.97 -23.82
C ILE A 635 25.50 -6.94 -23.13
N LEU A 636 25.20 -7.32 -21.88
CA LEU A 636 25.96 -8.31 -21.12
C LEU A 636 25.10 -9.55 -20.86
N VAL A 637 25.74 -10.72 -20.81
CA VAL A 637 25.14 -11.97 -20.33
C VAL A 637 26.00 -12.49 -19.18
N LYS A 638 25.43 -12.56 -17.97
CA LYS A 638 26.13 -12.85 -16.71
C LYS A 638 25.22 -13.67 -15.80
N GLU A 639 25.61 -14.91 -15.50
CA GLU A 639 24.86 -15.80 -14.59
C GLU A 639 24.53 -15.15 -13.23
N ILE A 640 25.43 -14.27 -12.75
CA ILE A 640 25.21 -13.43 -11.57
C ILE A 640 25.12 -11.96 -12.03
N LEU A 641 23.93 -11.36 -11.94
CA LEU A 641 23.64 -10.00 -12.45
C LEU A 641 24.59 -8.93 -11.87
N ARG A 642 24.98 -9.07 -10.59
CA ARG A 642 25.91 -8.14 -9.90
C ARG A 642 27.29 -8.03 -10.56
N ASP A 643 27.75 -9.08 -11.25
CA ASP A 643 29.04 -9.04 -11.94
C ASP A 643 28.95 -8.25 -13.26
N GLY A 644 27.76 -8.22 -13.87
CA GLY A 644 27.45 -7.26 -14.94
C GLY A 644 27.43 -5.82 -14.42
N LEU A 645 26.77 -5.56 -13.28
CA LEU A 645 26.72 -4.23 -12.64
C LEU A 645 28.12 -3.71 -12.30
N ARG A 646 29.00 -4.58 -11.79
CA ARG A 646 30.43 -4.27 -11.56
C ARG A 646 31.16 -3.91 -12.86
N GLU A 647 30.95 -4.66 -13.94
CA GLU A 647 31.58 -4.40 -15.24
C GLU A 647 31.15 -3.06 -15.88
N VAL A 648 29.93 -2.58 -15.58
CA VAL A 648 29.46 -1.24 -15.98
C VAL A 648 29.66 -0.17 -14.90
N SER A 649 30.44 -0.45 -13.85
CA SER A 649 30.76 0.48 -12.77
C SER A 649 29.52 1.06 -12.06
N LEU A 650 28.51 0.21 -11.83
CA LEU A 650 27.33 0.49 -11.00
C LEU A 650 27.50 -0.22 -9.65
N PRO A 651 27.93 0.47 -8.58
CA PRO A 651 27.96 -0.08 -7.23
C PRO A 651 26.60 0.12 -6.53
N GLY A 652 26.20 -0.86 -5.70
CA GLY A 652 25.16 -0.66 -4.69
C GLY A 652 25.61 0.30 -3.58
N GLU A 653 24.68 0.81 -2.78
CA GLU A 653 24.97 1.63 -1.62
C GLU A 653 25.69 0.83 -0.54
N ALA A 654 26.89 1.28 -0.16
CA ALA A 654 27.69 0.58 0.85
C ALA A 654 27.03 0.54 2.25
N LEU A 655 26.03 1.41 2.48
CA LEU A 655 25.34 1.55 3.76
C LEU A 655 24.64 0.27 4.21
N VAL A 656 24.11 -0.56 3.31
CA VAL A 656 23.32 -1.74 3.69
C VAL A 656 24.12 -2.79 4.46
N LYS A 657 25.45 -2.76 4.34
CA LYS A 657 26.38 -3.60 5.10
C LYS A 657 26.34 -3.36 6.61
N THR A 658 25.88 -2.18 7.04
CA THR A 658 25.63 -1.87 8.46
C THR A 658 24.35 -2.52 8.99
N GLY A 659 23.50 -3.05 8.11
CA GLY A 659 22.16 -3.54 8.40
C GLY A 659 21.04 -2.54 8.08
N LEU A 660 21.37 -1.26 7.89
CA LEU A 660 20.38 -0.24 7.50
C LEU A 660 19.70 -0.55 6.17
N ARG A 661 18.48 -0.04 6.00
CA ARG A 661 17.74 -0.02 4.74
C ARG A 661 17.51 1.43 4.31
N PHE A 662 17.30 1.67 3.02
CA PHE A 662 17.13 3.01 2.48
C PHE A 662 16.16 3.11 1.30
N VAL A 663 15.63 4.32 1.09
CA VAL A 663 15.13 4.80 -0.21
C VAL A 663 15.81 6.13 -0.52
N ARG A 664 16.17 6.33 -1.80
CA ARG A 664 16.84 7.54 -2.29
C ARG A 664 15.87 8.38 -3.13
N ARG A 665 15.74 9.65 -2.78
CA ARG A 665 15.04 10.69 -3.56
C ARG A 665 16.03 11.71 -4.08
N LYS A 666 15.68 12.38 -5.16
CA LYS A 666 16.42 13.51 -5.70
C LYS A 666 15.52 14.73 -5.86
N VAL A 667 15.94 15.88 -5.35
CA VAL A 667 15.24 17.16 -5.43
C VAL A 667 16.14 18.12 -6.20
N GLY A 668 15.84 18.37 -7.47
CA GLY A 668 16.75 19.10 -8.36
C GLY A 668 18.09 18.37 -8.51
N THR A 669 19.16 18.96 -7.99
CA THR A 669 20.51 18.35 -7.93
C THR A 669 20.78 17.56 -6.65
N ASP A 670 20.00 17.79 -5.60
CA ASP A 670 20.29 17.32 -4.23
C ASP A 670 19.69 15.94 -3.95
N HIS A 671 20.34 15.16 -3.10
CA HIS A 671 19.94 13.78 -2.79
C HIS A 671 19.47 13.67 -1.35
N TYR A 672 18.35 12.96 -1.15
CA TYR A 672 17.77 12.69 0.15
C TYR A 672 17.66 11.18 0.36
N TYR A 673 18.20 10.70 1.48
CA TYR A 673 18.14 9.30 1.87
C TYR A 673 17.20 9.15 3.05
N TYR A 674 16.09 8.45 2.88
CA TYR A 674 15.34 7.92 4.01
C TYR A 674 16.06 6.67 4.50
N LEU A 675 16.60 6.68 5.72
CA LEU A 675 17.35 5.58 6.33
C LEU A 675 16.55 4.99 7.50
N VAL A 676 16.52 3.66 7.61
CA VAL A 676 15.80 2.95 8.69
C VAL A 676 16.67 1.84 9.27
N ASN A 677 16.69 1.73 10.60
CA ASN A 677 17.29 0.60 11.32
C ASN A 677 16.22 -0.39 11.80
N LEU A 678 15.84 -1.35 10.94
CA LEU A 678 14.93 -2.45 11.29
C LEU A 678 15.65 -3.64 11.97
N THR A 679 16.91 -3.47 12.38
CA THR A 679 17.73 -4.55 12.97
C THR A 679 17.75 -4.48 14.49
N GLY A 680 18.20 -5.56 15.14
CA GLY A 680 18.44 -5.58 16.59
C GLY A 680 19.77 -4.97 17.04
N LYS A 681 20.48 -4.24 16.18
CA LYS A 681 21.82 -3.69 16.45
C LYS A 681 21.84 -2.17 16.25
N ARG A 682 22.48 -1.46 17.18
CA ARG A 682 22.82 -0.04 17.01
C ARG A 682 23.84 0.12 15.87
N VAL A 683 23.64 1.11 15.02
CA VAL A 683 24.61 1.56 14.01
C VAL A 683 25.22 2.87 14.48
N ASP A 684 26.55 3.01 14.42
CA ASP A 684 27.28 4.27 14.71
C ASP A 684 28.57 4.28 13.87
N GLU A 685 28.46 4.65 12.61
CA GLU A 685 29.51 4.45 11.60
C GLU A 685 29.64 5.62 10.62
N TYR A 686 30.85 5.81 10.08
CA TYR A 686 31.12 6.72 8.97
C TYR A 686 30.93 6.02 7.61
N VAL A 687 29.76 6.24 7.02
CA VAL A 687 29.26 5.56 5.81
C VAL A 687 29.48 6.41 4.56
N THR A 688 29.69 5.76 3.42
CA THR A 688 29.77 6.42 2.10
C THR A 688 28.47 6.20 1.34
N PHE A 689 27.98 7.26 0.71
CA PHE A 689 26.76 7.29 -0.12
C PHE A 689 27.17 7.45 -1.60
N ASN A 690 26.37 6.91 -2.53
CA ASN A 690 26.61 7.07 -3.96
C ASN A 690 26.05 8.38 -4.52
N GLY A 691 25.03 8.96 -3.88
CA GLY A 691 24.46 10.27 -4.17
C GLY A 691 25.41 11.42 -3.80
N ALA A 692 25.35 12.49 -4.58
CA ALA A 692 26.23 13.66 -4.41
C ALA A 692 25.65 14.70 -3.44
N GLY A 693 26.53 15.29 -2.63
CA GLY A 693 26.24 16.42 -1.75
C GLY A 693 27.54 17.05 -1.26
N ALA A 694 27.64 18.38 -1.34
CA ALA A 694 28.78 19.15 -0.85
C ALA A 694 28.72 19.34 0.67
N SER A 695 27.50 19.51 1.20
CA SER A 695 27.19 19.53 2.63
C SER A 695 26.15 18.47 2.96
N TRP A 696 26.18 17.95 4.18
CA TRP A 696 25.30 16.86 4.63
C TRP A 696 24.58 17.24 5.92
N TYR A 697 23.28 16.94 5.97
CA TYR A 697 22.40 17.30 7.08
C TYR A 697 21.56 16.10 7.51
N ILE A 698 21.35 15.96 8.82
CA ILE A 698 20.38 15.04 9.42
C ILE A 698 19.08 15.82 9.63
N LEU A 699 17.98 15.21 9.20
CA LEU A 699 16.61 15.60 9.50
C LEU A 699 15.97 14.40 10.22
N ASP A 700 15.62 14.55 11.50
CA ASP A 700 14.97 13.50 12.28
C ASP A 700 13.44 13.66 12.19
N PRO A 701 12.70 12.78 11.48
CA PRO A 701 11.25 12.90 11.35
C PRO A 701 10.48 12.63 12.66
N LEU A 702 11.12 12.06 13.69
CA LEU A 702 10.47 11.77 14.99
C LEU A 702 10.52 12.97 15.94
N SER A 703 11.65 13.68 16.00
CA SER A 703 11.80 14.90 16.83
C SER A 703 11.70 16.22 16.06
N GLU A 704 11.60 16.15 14.73
CA GLU A 704 11.58 17.26 13.76
C GLU A 704 12.86 18.13 13.76
N LYS A 705 13.86 17.79 14.59
CA LYS A 705 15.16 18.46 14.67
C LYS A 705 15.96 18.26 13.37
N THR A 706 16.74 19.28 13.03
CA THR A 706 17.70 19.25 11.91
C THR A 706 19.08 19.68 12.40
N GLY A 707 20.13 19.23 11.72
CA GLY A 707 21.51 19.66 12.02
C GLY A 707 22.53 19.13 11.02
N ARG A 708 23.69 19.78 10.94
CA ARG A 708 24.80 19.42 10.06
C ARG A 708 25.41 18.08 10.50
N ALA A 709 25.48 17.12 9.59
CA ALA A 709 26.03 15.80 9.89
C ALA A 709 27.56 15.86 9.98
N ALA A 710 28.15 15.06 10.88
CA ALA A 710 29.60 14.95 10.97
C ALA A 710 30.15 14.24 9.73
N ILE A 711 31.07 14.91 9.03
CA ILE A 711 31.71 14.38 7.81
C ILE A 711 33.20 14.10 8.03
N MET A 712 33.70 13.06 7.36
CA MET A 712 35.12 12.71 7.30
C MET A 712 35.52 12.50 5.84
N SER A 713 36.56 13.20 5.38
CA SER A 713 37.17 12.93 4.08
C SER A 713 38.23 11.85 4.22
N LYS A 714 38.15 10.78 3.41
CA LYS A 714 39.18 9.74 3.31
C LYS A 714 39.30 9.26 1.87
N ASN A 715 40.52 9.28 1.33
CA ASN A 715 40.84 8.90 -0.06
C ASN A 715 39.95 9.64 -1.10
N ASN A 716 39.79 10.96 -0.94
CA ASN A 716 38.89 11.81 -1.74
C ASN A 716 37.41 11.37 -1.80
N ARG A 717 36.95 10.53 -0.86
CA ARG A 717 35.52 10.24 -0.67
C ARG A 717 35.07 10.80 0.67
N LEU A 718 33.96 11.53 0.64
CA LEU A 718 33.26 11.95 1.86
C LEU A 718 32.58 10.74 2.49
N LYS A 719 32.61 10.71 3.82
CA LYS A 719 31.84 9.80 4.68
C LYS A 719 31.02 10.62 5.65
N VAL A 720 29.77 10.22 5.89
CA VAL A 720 28.86 10.86 6.83
C VAL A 720 28.67 9.93 8.02
N ARG A 721 28.70 10.45 9.24
CA ARG A 721 28.42 9.65 10.45
C ARG A 721 26.91 9.45 10.60
N VAL A 722 26.50 8.18 10.62
CA VAL A 722 25.12 7.75 10.88
C VAL A 722 25.08 7.07 12.24
N GLN A 723 24.14 7.46 13.10
CA GLN A 723 23.97 6.91 14.43
C GLN A 723 22.49 6.61 14.69
N LEU A 724 22.08 5.36 14.58
CA LEU A 724 20.68 4.92 14.67
C LEU A 724 20.54 3.71 15.60
N GLU A 725 19.70 3.82 16.63
CA GLU A 725 19.27 2.70 17.45
C GLU A 725 18.25 1.81 16.70
N PRO A 726 18.04 0.54 17.14
CA PRO A 726 16.95 -0.31 16.65
C PRO A 726 15.58 0.39 16.68
N GLY A 727 14.90 0.44 15.53
CA GLY A 727 13.61 1.11 15.35
C GLY A 727 13.68 2.58 14.95
N GLU A 728 14.86 3.21 14.99
CA GLU A 728 15.05 4.59 14.56
C GLU A 728 15.20 4.73 13.04
N SER A 729 14.97 5.96 12.56
CA SER A 729 14.97 6.33 11.15
C SER A 729 15.31 7.81 10.99
N TRP A 730 16.17 8.16 10.03
CA TRP A 730 16.53 9.55 9.70
C TRP A 730 16.35 9.83 8.22
N ILE A 731 16.25 11.10 7.88
CA ILE A 731 16.48 11.59 6.53
C ILE A 731 17.86 12.23 6.49
N LEU A 732 18.74 11.77 5.60
CA LEU A 732 20.01 12.47 5.31
C LEU A 732 19.88 13.25 4.00
N ALA A 733 20.09 14.55 4.08
CA ALA A 733 20.10 15.44 2.92
C ALA A 733 21.55 15.77 2.51
N GLY A 734 21.95 15.31 1.33
CA GLY A 734 23.19 15.70 0.65
C GLY A 734 22.91 16.86 -0.30
N LEU A 735 23.26 18.07 0.13
CA LEU A 735 22.94 19.32 -0.55
C LEU A 735 24.17 19.92 -1.25
N HIS A 736 23.98 20.54 -2.42
CA HIS A 736 25.04 21.28 -3.12
C HIS A 736 25.25 22.68 -2.57
N LYS A 737 24.20 23.30 -2.01
CA LYS A 737 24.27 24.57 -1.28
C LYS A 737 24.58 24.31 0.20
N GLU A 738 25.54 25.04 0.76
CA GLU A 738 25.74 25.06 2.20
C GLU A 738 24.70 25.96 2.89
N HIS A 739 24.11 25.43 3.95
CA HIS A 739 23.29 26.13 4.94
C HIS A 739 24.17 26.41 6.16
N GLN A 740 24.63 27.65 6.31
CA GLN A 740 25.60 28.05 7.33
C GLN A 740 24.95 28.33 8.69
N GLU A 741 23.67 28.68 8.67
CA GLU A 741 22.81 28.91 9.83
C GLU A 741 22.47 27.64 10.62
N LEU A 742 22.65 26.45 10.03
CA LEU A 742 22.39 25.17 10.68
C LEU A 742 23.59 24.72 11.52
N VAL A 743 23.30 24.51 12.81
CA VAL A 743 24.23 23.99 13.83
C VAL A 743 24.59 22.52 13.58
N ASP A 744 25.71 22.08 14.14
CA ASP A 744 26.13 20.69 14.08
C ASP A 744 25.15 19.76 14.82
N TRP A 745 24.93 18.57 14.27
CA TRP A 745 24.10 17.54 14.89
C TRP A 745 24.76 17.02 16.16
N GLN A 746 24.03 17.12 17.28
CA GLN A 746 24.48 16.59 18.56
C GLN A 746 24.28 15.07 18.59
N TYR A 747 25.33 14.33 18.20
CA TYR A 747 25.43 12.88 18.35
C TYR A 747 25.42 12.49 19.84
N LEU A 748 24.80 11.36 20.17
CA LEU A 748 24.75 10.80 21.51
C LEU A 748 25.91 9.81 21.66
N GLU A 749 26.98 10.24 22.33
CA GLU A 749 28.15 9.40 22.62
C GLU A 749 27.84 8.42 23.76
N LYS A 750 28.82 8.14 24.65
CA LYS A 750 28.50 7.48 25.92
C LYS A 750 27.99 8.54 26.91
N PRO A 751 26.88 8.30 27.63
CA PRO A 751 26.42 9.24 28.64
C PRO A 751 27.46 9.35 29.76
N THR A 752 27.71 10.58 30.21
CA THR A 752 28.62 10.89 31.32
C THR A 752 28.00 10.56 32.68
N ALA A 753 26.67 10.58 32.76
CA ALA A 753 25.88 10.15 33.91
C ALA A 753 24.51 9.61 33.45
N SER A 754 23.92 8.73 34.25
CA SER A 754 22.51 8.32 34.10
C SER A 754 21.84 8.45 35.47
N ILE A 755 20.87 9.35 35.58
CA ILE A 755 20.23 9.74 36.83
C ILE A 755 18.85 9.11 36.87
N ALA A 756 18.63 8.16 37.79
CA ALA A 756 17.32 7.59 38.02
C ALA A 756 16.38 8.61 38.67
N ILE A 757 15.13 8.70 38.21
CA ILE A 757 14.08 9.47 38.87
C ILE A 757 13.52 8.64 40.03
N GLU A 758 14.27 8.66 41.13
CA GLU A 758 13.93 7.99 42.38
C GLU A 758 12.87 8.77 43.18
N GLY A 759 12.17 8.07 44.09
CA GLY A 759 11.20 8.67 45.00
C GLY A 759 9.74 8.53 44.59
N LYS A 760 8.88 9.32 45.24
CA LYS A 760 7.42 9.12 45.25
C LYS A 760 6.75 9.71 44.00
N TRP A 761 6.14 8.84 43.22
CA TRP A 761 5.32 9.21 42.07
C TRP A 761 3.85 9.36 42.48
N ARG A 762 3.19 10.45 42.06
CA ARG A 762 1.73 10.59 42.17
C ARG A 762 1.07 10.12 40.88
N LEU A 763 0.34 9.03 40.93
CA LEU A 763 -0.46 8.49 39.83
C LEU A 763 -1.92 8.96 39.94
N THR A 764 -2.44 9.62 38.90
CA THR A 764 -3.82 10.08 38.80
C THR A 764 -4.44 9.68 37.47
N PHE A 765 -5.44 8.80 37.50
CA PHE A 765 -6.22 8.44 36.32
C PHE A 765 -7.11 9.62 35.90
N LYS A 766 -7.25 9.83 34.58
CA LYS A 766 -7.95 10.99 33.99
C LYS A 766 -9.23 10.54 33.29
N ASP A 767 -9.11 10.21 32.01
CA ASP A 767 -10.21 9.91 31.11
C ASP A 767 -10.14 8.42 30.74
N GLY A 768 -11.27 7.70 30.81
CA GLY A 768 -11.31 6.28 30.48
C GLY A 768 -12.44 5.53 31.18
N GLY A 769 -12.40 4.20 31.10
CA GLY A 769 -13.38 3.32 31.73
C GLY A 769 -12.88 1.88 31.84
N PRO A 770 -13.68 0.94 32.37
CA PRO A 770 -15.09 1.06 32.73
C PRO A 770 -15.32 1.79 34.07
N THR A 771 -14.27 2.02 34.85
CA THR A 771 -14.30 2.77 36.12
C THR A 771 -12.96 3.46 36.28
N ILE A 772 -12.95 4.74 36.63
CA ILE A 772 -11.71 5.51 36.85
C ILE A 772 -11.07 5.03 38.17
N PRO A 773 -9.86 4.43 38.16
CA PRO A 773 -9.22 3.95 39.37
C PRO A 773 -8.79 5.11 40.27
N LYS A 774 -8.75 4.87 41.60
CA LYS A 774 -8.38 5.90 42.56
C LYS A 774 -6.92 6.33 42.37
N ALA A 775 -6.70 7.65 42.40
CA ALA A 775 -5.37 8.24 42.45
C ALA A 775 -4.59 7.77 43.70
N ARG A 776 -3.27 7.59 43.57
CA ARG A 776 -2.41 7.07 44.63
C ARG A 776 -0.98 7.57 44.51
N ASN A 777 -0.26 7.54 45.63
CA ASN A 777 1.19 7.69 45.63
C ASN A 777 1.82 6.30 45.46
N LEU A 778 2.94 6.24 44.75
CA LEU A 778 3.72 5.03 44.49
C LEU A 778 5.18 5.29 44.88
N ASP A 779 5.74 4.44 45.74
CA ASP A 779 7.18 4.50 46.07
C ASP A 779 8.06 3.91 44.95
N ARG A 780 7.45 3.16 44.01
CA ARG A 780 8.06 2.67 42.77
C ARG A 780 7.04 2.53 41.65
N LEU A 781 7.47 2.74 40.41
CA LEU A 781 6.63 2.55 39.23
C LEU A 781 6.32 1.06 39.01
N MET A 782 5.08 0.77 38.62
CA MET A 782 4.61 -0.57 38.29
C MET A 782 3.40 -0.50 37.36
N ARG A 783 3.18 -1.58 36.61
CA ARG A 783 2.04 -1.70 35.67
C ARG A 783 0.72 -1.51 36.43
N TRP A 784 -0.26 -0.88 35.80
CA TRP A 784 -1.60 -0.70 36.37
C TRP A 784 -2.25 -2.05 36.74
N THR A 785 -1.91 -3.09 35.99
CA THR A 785 -2.34 -4.49 36.19
C THR A 785 -1.79 -5.15 37.46
N ASP A 786 -0.76 -4.56 38.06
CA ASP A 786 -0.05 -5.09 39.23
C ASP A 786 -0.44 -4.35 40.52
N LEU A 787 -1.25 -3.27 40.41
CA LEU A 787 -1.68 -2.41 41.52
C LEU A 787 -2.66 -3.08 42.51
N GLN A 788 -2.95 -4.37 42.34
CA GLN A 788 -3.96 -5.13 43.09
C GLN A 788 -5.36 -4.47 43.10
N ASP A 789 -5.67 -3.69 42.06
CA ASP A 789 -6.91 -2.93 41.91
C ASP A 789 -7.70 -3.43 40.70
N SER A 790 -8.89 -3.95 40.94
CA SER A 790 -9.76 -4.48 39.89
C SER A 790 -10.25 -3.40 38.91
N ALA A 791 -10.31 -2.12 39.30
CA ALA A 791 -10.59 -1.03 38.38
C ALA A 791 -9.40 -0.83 37.43
N ALA A 792 -8.18 -0.75 37.96
CA ALA A 792 -6.95 -0.57 37.18
C ALA A 792 -6.70 -1.74 36.21
N ASN A 793 -6.94 -2.97 36.64
CA ASN A 793 -6.80 -4.18 35.81
C ASN A 793 -7.72 -4.22 34.58
N ASN A 794 -8.83 -3.50 34.62
CA ASN A 794 -9.82 -3.47 33.53
C ASN A 794 -9.85 -2.11 32.81
N PHE A 795 -9.00 -1.15 33.22
CA PHE A 795 -9.03 0.21 32.72
C PHE A 795 -8.47 0.31 31.29
N ALA A 796 -9.15 1.08 30.46
CA ALA A 796 -8.68 1.60 29.19
C ALA A 796 -8.86 3.12 29.17
N GLY A 797 -7.78 3.85 28.94
CA GLY A 797 -7.76 5.31 28.99
C GLY A 797 -6.38 5.88 29.33
N LYS A 798 -6.37 7.04 30.01
CA LYS A 798 -5.17 7.79 30.36
C LYS A 798 -4.95 7.91 31.87
N ALA A 799 -3.69 7.89 32.29
CA ALA A 799 -3.29 8.27 33.64
C ALA A 799 -2.01 9.10 33.63
N VAL A 800 -1.95 10.08 34.53
CA VAL A 800 -0.83 11.01 34.67
C VAL A 800 0.00 10.61 35.88
N TYR A 801 1.30 10.43 35.66
CA TYR A 801 2.32 10.30 36.69
C TYR A 801 3.01 11.65 36.89
N MET A 802 3.17 12.09 38.14
CA MET A 802 3.94 13.28 38.49
C MET A 802 5.05 12.95 39.48
N SER A 803 6.24 13.53 39.27
CA SER A 803 7.37 13.45 40.20
C SER A 803 8.29 14.67 40.06
N THR A 804 9.36 14.71 40.86
CA THR A 804 10.47 15.68 40.76
C THR A 804 11.79 14.94 40.77
N PHE A 805 12.78 15.48 40.07
CA PHE A 805 14.16 14.98 40.07
C PHE A 805 15.13 16.16 40.19
N GLU A 806 16.35 15.88 40.62
CA GLU A 806 17.42 16.88 40.69
C GLU A 806 18.54 16.54 39.71
N LEU A 807 19.08 17.57 39.06
CA LEU A 807 20.27 17.46 38.21
C LEU A 807 21.46 18.11 38.93
N PRO A 808 22.67 17.54 38.82
CA PRO A 808 23.87 18.10 39.44
C PRO A 808 24.22 19.48 38.86
N ALA A 809 25.09 20.21 39.57
CA ALA A 809 25.64 21.46 39.07
C ALA A 809 26.57 21.20 37.87
N GLY A 810 26.13 21.63 36.69
CA GLY A 810 26.84 21.44 35.42
C GLY A 810 25.84 21.27 34.27
N PHE A 811 26.28 21.59 33.05
CA PHE A 811 25.47 21.41 31.85
C PHE A 811 26.03 20.27 31.00
N ALA A 812 25.21 19.25 30.75
CA ALA A 812 25.41 18.34 29.63
C ALA A 812 25.06 19.07 28.32
N LYS A 813 25.57 18.61 27.19
CA LYS A 813 25.22 19.15 25.86
C LYS A 813 23.82 18.70 25.43
N GLU A 814 23.40 17.51 25.85
CA GLU A 814 22.04 16.99 25.64
C GLU A 814 21.61 16.15 26.84
N TYR A 815 20.31 16.17 27.14
CA TYR A 815 19.70 15.36 28.19
C TYR A 815 18.63 14.48 27.55
N VAL A 816 18.65 13.18 27.81
CA VAL A 816 17.69 12.22 27.22
C VAL A 816 16.89 11.56 28.33
N LEU A 817 15.57 11.75 28.30
CA LEU A 817 14.64 10.95 29.09
C LEU A 817 14.57 9.54 28.48
N LYS A 818 14.71 8.51 29.30
CA LYS A 818 14.53 7.11 28.92
C LYS A 818 13.49 6.46 29.83
N LEU A 819 12.54 5.75 29.24
CA LEU A 819 11.52 4.95 29.94
C LEU A 819 11.80 3.46 29.68
N ASP A 820 12.11 2.67 30.72
CA ASP A 820 12.47 1.26 30.53
C ASP A 820 11.26 0.35 30.22
N SER A 821 10.04 0.71 30.63
CA SER A 821 8.83 -0.06 30.30
C SER A 821 7.57 0.81 30.25
N LEU A 822 7.11 1.08 29.03
CA LEU A 822 5.92 1.88 28.73
C LEU A 822 4.86 1.04 28.01
N PHE A 823 3.61 1.12 28.47
CA PHE A 823 2.45 0.39 27.93
C PHE A 823 1.26 1.36 27.75
N GLU A 824 1.12 2.06 26.63
CA GLU A 824 1.88 1.92 25.36
C GLU A 824 2.50 3.22 24.83
N SER A 825 1.99 4.39 25.23
CA SER A 825 2.51 5.68 24.76
C SER A 825 2.37 6.77 25.81
N ALA A 826 3.26 7.75 25.80
CA ALA A 826 3.34 8.80 26.81
C ALA A 826 3.54 10.20 26.21
N ARG A 827 2.78 11.20 26.71
CA ARG A 827 3.10 12.62 26.54
C ARG A 827 3.87 13.12 27.75
N ILE A 828 4.99 13.80 27.50
CA ILE A 828 5.94 14.22 28.54
C ILE A 828 5.84 15.73 28.72
N LYS A 829 5.78 16.20 29.97
CA LYS A 829 6.08 17.61 30.30
C LYS A 829 7.22 17.69 31.29
N ILE A 830 8.11 18.65 31.07
CA ILE A 830 9.21 18.99 31.96
C ILE A 830 9.06 20.45 32.37
N ASN A 831 9.10 20.74 33.68
CA ASN A 831 8.96 22.10 34.21
C ASN A 831 7.71 22.85 33.69
N GLY A 832 6.62 22.11 33.45
CA GLY A 832 5.34 22.63 32.94
C GLY A 832 5.25 22.80 31.41
N LYS A 833 6.33 22.57 30.66
CA LYS A 833 6.38 22.67 29.18
C LYS A 833 6.22 21.30 28.53
N ASP A 834 5.48 21.19 27.43
CA ASP A 834 5.43 19.96 26.62
C ASP A 834 6.84 19.69 26.06
N ALA A 835 7.32 18.46 26.27
CA ALA A 835 8.61 17.98 25.80
C ALA A 835 8.46 17.06 24.57
N GLY A 836 7.23 16.58 24.28
CA GLY A 836 6.93 15.69 23.16
C GLY A 836 6.24 14.39 23.57
N LEU A 837 6.13 13.49 22.59
CA LEU A 837 5.51 12.18 22.71
C LEU A 837 6.55 11.06 22.59
N ILE A 838 6.45 10.06 23.45
CA ILE A 838 7.11 8.77 23.32
C ILE A 838 6.05 7.75 22.92
N TRP A 839 6.07 7.28 21.67
CA TRP A 839 5.07 6.38 21.10
C TRP A 839 5.66 5.23 20.27
N SER A 840 6.96 5.26 20.00
CA SER A 840 7.73 4.26 19.26
C SER A 840 9.00 3.87 20.00
N LEU A 841 9.63 2.77 19.58
CA LEU A 841 10.91 2.32 20.14
C LEU A 841 12.11 3.02 19.45
N PRO A 842 13.23 3.22 20.19
CA PRO A 842 13.38 3.04 21.63
C PRO A 842 12.59 4.12 22.40
N TYR A 843 12.12 3.81 23.61
CA TYR A 843 11.35 4.76 24.44
C TYR A 843 12.23 5.86 25.07
N LYS A 844 12.74 6.75 24.22
CA LYS A 844 13.63 7.87 24.55
C LYS A 844 13.07 9.20 24.02
N LEU A 845 13.45 10.30 24.68
CA LEU A 845 13.10 11.66 24.27
C LEU A 845 14.22 12.65 24.64
N ARG A 846 14.73 13.38 23.66
CA ARG A 846 15.73 14.45 23.86
C ARG A 846 15.06 15.69 24.49
N LEU A 847 15.50 16.09 25.68
CA LEU A 847 14.92 17.18 26.45
C LEU A 847 15.59 18.55 26.18
N GLY A 848 16.85 18.57 25.74
CA GLY A 848 17.63 19.80 25.56
C GLY A 848 17.52 20.74 26.76
N ASN A 849 17.22 22.01 26.47
CA ASN A 849 17.15 23.09 27.45
C ASN A 849 15.84 23.13 28.27
N LEU A 850 15.01 22.08 28.24
CA LEU A 850 13.80 22.01 29.08
C LEU A 850 14.10 21.69 30.55
N VAL A 851 15.24 21.05 30.81
CA VAL A 851 15.76 20.78 32.16
C VAL A 851 16.72 21.89 32.62
N ARG A 852 16.97 21.95 33.93
CA ARG A 852 17.91 22.89 34.56
C ARG A 852 18.68 22.21 35.70
N PRO A 853 19.86 22.71 36.10
CA PRO A 853 20.52 22.30 37.35
C PRO A 853 19.60 22.45 38.56
N GLY A 854 19.76 21.56 39.55
CA GLY A 854 18.87 21.46 40.70
C GLY A 854 17.50 20.89 40.33
N LYS A 855 16.44 21.38 40.98
CA LYS A 855 15.11 20.75 40.97
C LYS A 855 14.30 20.98 39.69
N ASN A 856 13.84 19.88 39.12
CA ASN A 856 12.95 19.78 37.96
C ASN A 856 11.64 19.09 38.34
N THR A 857 10.55 19.38 37.64
CA THR A 857 9.29 18.61 37.68
C THR A 857 9.12 17.81 36.39
N ILE A 858 8.54 16.61 36.52
CA ILE A 858 8.15 15.75 35.39
C ILE A 858 6.69 15.34 35.50
N GLU A 859 5.98 15.41 34.37
CA GLU A 859 4.64 14.88 34.17
C GLU A 859 4.68 13.90 32.99
N ILE A 860 4.11 12.70 33.16
CA ILE A 860 4.02 11.65 32.14
C ILE A 860 2.55 11.24 32.03
N GLU A 861 1.85 11.69 30.99
CA GLU A 861 0.50 11.21 30.65
C GLU A 861 0.63 9.94 29.81
N VAL A 862 0.30 8.78 30.39
CA VAL A 862 0.36 7.48 29.70
C VAL A 862 -1.03 7.07 29.24
N ALA A 863 -1.12 6.60 27.99
CA ALA A 863 -2.29 5.96 27.41
C ALA A 863 -2.03 4.47 27.16
N ASN A 864 -3.02 3.61 27.46
CA ASN A 864 -2.96 2.16 27.25
C ASN A 864 -3.95 1.66 26.18
N LEU A 865 -3.98 0.34 25.97
CA LEU A 865 -4.87 -0.32 25.01
C LEU A 865 -6.30 -0.49 25.50
N MET A 866 -7.24 -0.56 24.54
CA MET A 866 -8.66 -0.85 24.79
C MET A 866 -8.89 -2.29 25.29
N ALA A 867 -7.98 -3.22 25.01
CA ALA A 867 -8.12 -4.66 25.24
C ALA A 867 -8.63 -5.05 26.64
N ASN A 868 -8.12 -4.41 27.70
CA ASN A 868 -8.51 -4.73 29.09
C ASN A 868 -9.99 -4.38 29.38
N ARG A 869 -10.51 -3.31 28.76
CA ARG A 869 -11.92 -2.90 28.89
C ARG A 869 -12.83 -3.76 28.03
N ILE A 870 -12.44 -4.09 26.79
CA ILE A 870 -13.21 -4.99 25.91
C ILE A 870 -13.38 -6.37 26.58
N ARG A 871 -12.28 -6.94 27.09
CA ARG A 871 -12.28 -8.17 27.90
C ARG A 871 -13.20 -8.09 29.13
N TYR A 872 -13.22 -6.96 29.85
CA TYR A 872 -14.11 -6.75 30.99
C TYR A 872 -15.59 -6.81 30.58
N MET A 873 -15.91 -6.23 29.42
CA MET A 873 -17.27 -6.12 28.88
C MET A 873 -17.76 -7.48 28.38
N ASP A 874 -16.95 -8.23 27.62
CA ASP A 874 -17.29 -9.58 27.17
C ASP A 874 -17.48 -10.57 28.33
N ARG A 875 -16.60 -10.53 29.35
CA ARG A 875 -16.77 -11.35 30.58
C ARG A 875 -18.07 -11.07 31.34
N ARG A 876 -18.66 -9.88 31.15
CA ARG A 876 -19.94 -9.47 31.75
C ARG A 876 -21.11 -9.56 30.79
N LYS A 877 -20.90 -10.04 29.55
CA LYS A 877 -21.90 -10.09 28.48
C LYS A 877 -22.55 -8.71 28.23
N MET A 878 -21.79 -7.64 28.43
CA MET A 878 -22.25 -6.28 28.12
C MET A 878 -22.42 -6.16 26.61
N LYS A 879 -23.52 -5.56 26.16
CA LYS A 879 -23.77 -5.34 24.73
C LYS A 879 -22.93 -4.15 24.25
N TRP A 880 -22.00 -4.40 23.33
CA TRP A 880 -21.16 -3.38 22.68
C TRP A 880 -20.91 -3.65 21.18
N ARG A 881 -21.45 -4.75 20.66
CA ARG A 881 -21.34 -5.18 19.27
C ARG A 881 -22.71 -5.05 18.61
N GLU A 882 -22.93 -3.93 17.92
CA GLU A 882 -24.19 -3.60 17.25
C GLU A 882 -24.03 -3.74 15.73
N TYR A 883 -23.92 -4.99 15.27
CA TYR A 883 -23.73 -5.32 13.85
C TYR A 883 -24.77 -6.32 13.35
N ASN A 884 -25.10 -6.23 12.06
CA ASN A 884 -26.02 -7.15 11.41
C ASN A 884 -25.28 -8.41 10.93
N GLY A 885 -25.47 -9.53 11.64
CA GLY A 885 -24.85 -10.82 11.34
C GLY A 885 -23.50 -11.04 12.01
N SER A 886 -22.83 -12.14 11.66
CA SER A 886 -21.53 -12.58 12.21
C SER A 886 -20.33 -11.79 11.66
N GLN A 887 -20.48 -10.47 11.49
CA GLN A 887 -19.55 -9.69 10.68
C GLN A 887 -18.26 -9.32 11.41
N PHE A 888 -18.32 -9.01 12.71
CA PHE A 888 -17.14 -8.62 13.50
C PHE A 888 -16.38 -9.88 13.98
N VAL A 889 -15.16 -10.07 13.49
CA VAL A 889 -14.35 -11.30 13.63
C VAL A 889 -12.97 -11.02 14.22
N ASN A 890 -12.30 -12.08 14.66
CA ASN A 890 -10.90 -12.04 15.08
C ASN A 890 -9.93 -12.15 13.87
N ILE A 891 -8.63 -12.14 14.14
CA ILE A 891 -7.54 -12.30 13.14
C ILE A 891 -7.61 -13.60 12.30
N ASP A 892 -8.33 -14.61 12.78
CA ASP A 892 -8.51 -15.90 12.12
C ASP A 892 -9.81 -15.98 11.29
N TYR A 893 -10.59 -14.89 11.24
CA TYR A 893 -11.94 -14.80 10.67
C TYR A 893 -13.03 -15.57 11.44
N GLU A 894 -12.76 -15.95 12.69
CA GLU A 894 -13.72 -16.56 13.61
C GLU A 894 -14.51 -15.48 14.41
N PRO A 895 -15.69 -15.81 14.96
CA PRO A 895 -16.47 -14.87 15.76
C PRO A 895 -15.66 -14.30 16.94
N PHE A 896 -15.56 -12.97 17.01
CA PHE A 896 -14.72 -12.30 18.01
C PHE A 896 -15.18 -12.60 19.46
N ASP A 897 -14.25 -12.97 20.34
CA ASP A 897 -14.47 -13.04 21.80
C ASP A 897 -13.20 -12.65 22.57
N ALA A 898 -13.28 -11.60 23.39
CA ALA A 898 -12.21 -11.19 24.28
C ALA A 898 -12.34 -11.77 25.71
N SER A 899 -13.38 -12.55 26.02
CA SER A 899 -13.64 -13.03 27.38
C SER A 899 -12.45 -13.83 27.95
N ASN A 900 -11.81 -14.64 27.10
CA ASN A 900 -10.71 -15.52 27.46
C ASN A 900 -9.32 -14.85 27.41
N TRP A 901 -9.22 -13.59 26.98
CA TRP A 901 -7.95 -12.88 26.94
C TRP A 901 -7.30 -12.77 28.33
N LYS A 902 -5.97 -12.82 28.37
CA LYS A 902 -5.19 -12.40 29.54
C LYS A 902 -5.27 -10.88 29.68
N THR A 903 -5.03 -10.36 30.88
CA THR A 903 -4.89 -8.91 31.06
C THR A 903 -3.61 -8.45 30.38
N ILE A 904 -3.70 -7.46 29.49
CA ILE A 904 -2.56 -6.88 28.80
C ILE A 904 -1.87 -5.87 29.73
N PRO A 905 -0.53 -5.83 29.81
CA PRO A 905 0.21 -4.78 30.53
C PRO A 905 -0.27 -3.37 30.19
N ALA A 906 -0.25 -2.47 31.19
CA ALA A 906 -0.72 -1.10 31.03
C ALA A 906 0.04 -0.15 31.97
N GLY A 907 0.25 1.10 31.56
CA GLY A 907 0.89 2.13 32.36
C GLY A 907 2.42 2.21 32.20
N LEU A 908 3.07 2.76 33.22
CA LEU A 908 4.52 2.92 33.30
C LEU A 908 5.10 2.02 34.41
N ALA A 909 6.15 1.30 34.08
CA ALA A 909 6.86 0.40 34.99
C ALA A 909 8.38 0.51 34.80
N GLY A 910 9.14 -0.11 35.71
CA GLY A 910 10.59 -0.04 35.69
C GLY A 910 11.13 1.35 36.07
N PRO A 911 12.45 1.54 35.98
CA PRO A 911 13.08 2.82 36.22
C PRO A 911 12.83 3.83 35.09
N VAL A 912 12.94 5.10 35.44
CA VAL A 912 12.96 6.23 34.50
C VAL A 912 14.28 6.96 34.69
N TYR A 913 14.98 7.25 33.60
CA TYR A 913 16.33 7.84 33.65
C TYR A 913 16.40 9.16 32.90
N ILE A 914 17.27 10.05 33.37
CA ILE A 914 17.85 11.15 32.61
C ILE A 914 19.31 10.80 32.29
N GLU A 915 19.58 10.42 31.05
CA GLU A 915 20.93 10.20 30.52
C GLU A 915 21.53 11.56 30.11
N CYS A 916 22.75 11.85 30.58
CA CYS A 916 23.45 13.13 30.36
C CYS A 916 24.60 12.94 29.36
N TYR A 917 24.61 13.69 28.26
CA TYR A 917 25.56 13.54 27.13
C TYR A 917 26.40 14.79 26.87
#